data_AF-A0A366X098-F1
#
_entry.id   AF-A0A366X098-F1
#
_cell.length_a   1.000
_cell.length_b   1.000
_cell.length_c   1.000
_cell.angle_alpha   90.00
_cell.angle_beta   90.00
_cell.angle_gamma   90.00
#
_symmetry.space_group_name_H-M   'P 1'
#
loop_
_entity.id
_entity.type
_entity.pdbx_description
1 polymer ?
#
loop_
_entity_poly.entity_id
_entity_poly.type
_entity_poly.pdbx_seq_one_letter_code
_entity_poly.pdbx_strand_id
1 'polypeptide(L)'
;MLSARLPINQPRTSAAKKRIMDKKTEKILKYWRVSLADSALGDGKFTQRDRKRFIEVPGEAVRSGTLPDAILERVFGGQKSAKNVAVRFWPLVMARKSSHGAARVDGLPEIVAPVVTEATVDRDGQITPLRNALARDVLSPLPSGEFSIGSVDDLDDFLTETPLPDMIDENAWQEYLGHCRQMVDAVADGWPNGDEDYQSMGFGFLELAEDASATIRNIVDLYDKLLSEKPDAPLLGQIAVPSKSKSPPDPKVESEFGRRLGHSNPHFPLSENQRQVLAYLDVTSPAEVIAVNGPPGTGKTTMLLSAVASLWIKAALKGKEPPIVVAASTNNQAVTNIIDAFGKDFAKGEGPFAGRWLPDIWSFGIFLPSHSRKLEAAKKYQTEDFQTACESVEYFSRAKEEYLQKAQLAFSDLSEAHVELVVETIQKEMAKEAQKLSELDQAAKTLKEAKEAEKAVLGENPNEAEERLTEAVAEAQRNDERIKAAKTALEKHLAAESSVTAILGFLPAIKRKRVLSAQQTIHEFMPDADGFNRVADVEAHVTGKLRSVEQLAKQAEQDLENARRLRVALANAEKRWHRAKCAVDEAVEDLDLERAADLSIRFRLFLLATHYWEGRWLLSMEEDLAGIAGSSNKRGKATLVPRWHRRMMLTPCAVATFASLPGKLTYSRKTGGKWAKDYLYSFIDLLIVDEAGQVLPEVSGASFSLAKRALVIGDTRQIEPISSVPKPVDVGNLREVGLLQNDEDWSELSARGFCTTSGSAMRIAQEACKVSPYSELEKGLYLFEHRRCYDEIIGYSNALCYKGKLRPLRGPVPPDAKLPGLGYLHVDGRAIRIGSSRANLLEARTIAAWLDANRSELESRYQARLEQIVGVVTPFGRQVREIRTACANRGISVDLRDGMTIGTVHSLQGAERPVVIFSPVYSKHADGNFIDASASMLNVTVSRAKDSCLVFGDMDVLATASPGSPRSMLGDFLFSSTENALEFETEPRSDLQDDSGELQMLRDAAEHDAFLIDALAGNGHQYSIVSPWIIARTMENVGFLTAFAKAIGRGAKVDVFSDPLLNSHTTNEGQTQMSLAKYSLANIGVQLHEVPRLHSKIVAVDDNLLAIGSYNWLSADRYGKYARHETSFVYRGQHLESEINTIFQSLGGREN
;
A
#
# COMPACT_ATOMS: atom_id res chain seq x y z
N MET A 1 38.17 -48.87 5.36
CA MET A 1 38.38 -49.91 6.40
C MET A 1 38.13 -49.30 7.76
N LEU A 2 37.26 -49.95 8.53
CA LEU A 2 37.03 -49.95 9.99
C LEU A 2 37.03 -48.65 10.83
N SER A 3 35.95 -48.58 11.59
CA SER A 3 35.43 -47.57 12.51
C SER A 3 36.33 -47.13 13.67
N ALA A 4 36.25 -45.85 14.01
CA ALA A 4 36.28 -45.37 15.39
C ALA A 4 35.23 -44.25 15.55
N ARG A 5 34.07 -44.57 16.14
CA ARG A 5 33.06 -43.60 16.58
C ARG A 5 33.35 -43.23 18.04
N LEU A 6 33.62 -41.96 18.32
CA LEU A 6 33.50 -41.36 19.65
C LEU A 6 32.19 -40.54 19.70
N PRO A 7 31.46 -40.55 20.83
CA PRO A 7 30.10 -40.04 20.92
C PRO A 7 30.06 -38.52 21.03
N ILE A 8 29.32 -37.88 20.13
CA ILE A 8 28.94 -36.47 20.25
C ILE A 8 27.84 -36.41 21.32
N ASN A 9 28.13 -35.70 22.42
CA ASN A 9 27.15 -35.32 23.43
C ASN A 9 26.01 -34.54 22.76
N GLN A 10 24.87 -35.21 22.56
CA GLN A 10 23.60 -34.54 22.31
C GLN A 10 23.21 -33.79 23.57
N PRO A 11 22.93 -32.48 23.51
CA PRO A 11 22.26 -31.81 24.62
C PRO A 11 20.90 -32.47 24.77
N ARG A 12 20.64 -33.03 25.95
CA ARG A 12 19.33 -33.58 26.32
C ARG A 12 18.27 -32.55 25.97
N THR A 13 17.47 -32.85 24.95
CA THR A 13 16.23 -32.15 24.65
C THR A 13 15.39 -32.19 25.92
N SER A 14 15.29 -31.06 26.63
CA SER A 14 14.20 -30.85 27.58
C SER A 14 12.92 -31.10 26.81
N ALA A 15 12.11 -32.06 27.26
CA ALA A 15 10.80 -32.32 26.70
C ALA A 15 10.07 -30.99 26.50
N ALA A 16 9.92 -30.58 25.24
CA ALA A 16 9.19 -29.37 24.90
C ALA A 16 7.76 -29.56 25.40
N LYS A 17 7.40 -28.86 26.47
CA LYS A 17 6.00 -28.66 26.82
C LYS A 17 5.32 -28.16 25.55
N LYS A 18 4.42 -28.97 24.95
CA LYS A 18 3.53 -28.52 23.87
C LYS A 18 2.97 -27.17 24.33
N ARG A 19 3.36 -26.08 23.66
CA ARG A 19 2.74 -24.78 23.89
C ARG A 19 1.31 -24.93 23.38
N ILE A 20 0.39 -25.18 24.31
CA ILE A 20 -1.05 -25.16 24.03
C ILE A 20 -1.37 -23.75 23.53
N MET A 21 -2.12 -23.65 22.43
CA MET A 21 -2.60 -22.38 21.90
C MET A 21 -3.21 -21.53 23.04
N ASP A 22 -2.76 -20.28 23.16
CA ASP A 22 -3.22 -19.40 24.24
C ASP A 22 -4.73 -19.16 24.15
N LYS A 23 -5.40 -19.02 25.31
CA LYS A 23 -6.85 -18.81 25.38
C LYS A 23 -7.29 -17.57 24.60
N LYS A 24 -6.48 -16.51 24.56
CA LYS A 24 -6.82 -15.29 23.83
C LYS A 24 -6.71 -15.48 22.32
N THR A 25 -5.70 -16.22 21.86
CA THR A 25 -5.59 -16.64 20.45
C THR A 25 -6.80 -17.48 20.06
N GLU A 26 -7.18 -18.47 20.88
CA GLU A 26 -8.35 -19.32 20.61
C GLU A 26 -9.64 -18.50 20.45
N LYS A 27 -9.89 -17.51 21.32
CA LYS A 27 -11.03 -16.61 21.20
C LYS A 27 -11.04 -15.82 19.89
N ILE A 28 -9.90 -15.28 19.47
CA ILE A 28 -9.78 -14.52 18.22
C ILE A 28 -10.01 -15.44 17.00
N LEU A 29 -9.50 -16.67 17.04
CA LEU A 29 -9.76 -17.64 15.96
C LEU A 29 -11.24 -18.03 15.89
N LYS A 30 -11.91 -18.23 17.04
CA LYS A 30 -13.36 -18.47 17.08
C LYS A 30 -14.12 -17.28 16.47
N TYR A 31 -13.76 -16.07 16.87
CA TYR A 31 -14.37 -14.85 16.35
C TYR A 31 -14.20 -14.70 14.83
N TRP A 32 -12.99 -14.89 14.30
CA TRP A 32 -12.75 -14.85 12.87
C TRP A 32 -13.51 -15.97 12.13
N ARG A 33 -13.54 -17.18 12.68
CA ARG A 33 -14.27 -18.31 12.10
C ARG A 33 -15.76 -18.01 12.01
N VAL A 34 -16.38 -17.51 13.09
CA VAL A 34 -17.81 -17.16 13.15
C VAL A 34 -18.11 -16.01 12.19
N SER A 35 -17.35 -14.92 12.25
CA SER A 35 -17.53 -13.77 11.35
C SER A 35 -17.42 -14.15 9.87
N LEU A 36 -16.47 -15.03 9.53
CA LEU A 36 -16.33 -15.54 8.17
C LEU A 36 -17.50 -16.44 7.76
N ALA A 37 -18.03 -17.27 8.66
CA ALA A 37 -19.21 -18.08 8.39
C ALA A 37 -20.47 -17.22 8.17
N ASP A 38 -20.67 -16.20 9.00
CA ASP A 38 -21.80 -15.28 8.90
C ASP A 38 -21.76 -14.45 7.61
N SER A 39 -20.54 -14.05 7.20
CA SER A 39 -20.32 -13.34 5.94
C SER A 39 -20.81 -14.12 4.71
N ALA A 40 -20.91 -15.45 4.81
CA ALA A 40 -21.33 -16.35 3.73
C ALA A 40 -22.84 -16.58 3.68
N LEU A 41 -23.53 -16.57 4.83
CA LEU A 41 -24.95 -16.91 4.97
C LEU A 41 -25.88 -15.81 4.44
N GLY A 42 -25.51 -14.53 4.60
CA GLY A 42 -26.31 -13.38 4.13
C GLY A 42 -27.22 -12.77 5.20
N ASP A 43 -27.86 -11.65 4.87
CA ASP A 43 -28.68 -10.86 5.80
C ASP A 43 -30.12 -11.39 5.93
N GLY A 44 -30.81 -11.01 7.00
CA GLY A 44 -32.21 -11.30 7.27
C GLY A 44 -33.06 -10.06 7.51
N LYS A 45 -32.45 -8.90 7.79
CA LYS A 45 -33.13 -7.60 7.92
C LYS A 45 -32.96 -6.80 6.63
N PHE A 46 -34.08 -6.34 6.08
CA PHE A 46 -34.12 -5.61 4.81
C PHE A 46 -34.97 -4.35 4.90
N THR A 47 -34.60 -3.34 4.12
CA THR A 47 -35.45 -2.18 3.85
C THR A 47 -36.34 -2.41 2.63
N GLN A 48 -37.42 -1.64 2.48
CA GLN A 48 -38.22 -1.56 1.25
C GLN A 48 -37.37 -1.16 0.04
N ARG A 49 -36.20 -0.54 0.27
CA ARG A 49 -35.24 -0.24 -0.79
C ARG A 49 -34.43 -1.48 -1.21
N ASP A 50 -34.06 -2.33 -0.25
CA ASP A 50 -33.34 -3.59 -0.52
C ASP A 50 -34.23 -4.60 -1.25
N ARG A 51 -35.54 -4.55 -1.00
CA ARG A 51 -36.56 -5.32 -1.76
C ARG A 51 -36.36 -5.27 -3.28
N LYS A 52 -35.92 -4.12 -3.82
CA LYS A 52 -35.69 -3.92 -5.28
C LYS A 52 -34.48 -4.68 -5.83
N ARG A 53 -33.58 -5.16 -4.96
CA ARG A 53 -32.40 -5.96 -5.33
C ARG A 53 -32.78 -7.42 -5.62
N PHE A 54 -33.82 -7.91 -4.95
CA PHE A 54 -34.22 -9.31 -5.04
C PHE A 54 -35.08 -9.59 -6.27
N ILE A 55 -34.98 -10.82 -6.75
CA ILE A 55 -36.01 -11.41 -7.59
C ILE A 55 -37.10 -11.92 -6.63
N GLU A 56 -38.28 -11.32 -6.69
CA GLU A 56 -39.42 -11.84 -5.94
C GLU A 56 -39.89 -13.15 -6.55
N VAL A 57 -39.89 -14.21 -5.75
CA VAL A 57 -40.38 -15.53 -6.13
C VAL A 57 -41.85 -15.62 -5.73
N PRO A 58 -42.78 -15.74 -6.69
CA PRO A 58 -44.20 -15.82 -6.39
C PRO A 58 -44.52 -16.98 -5.45
N GLY A 59 -45.54 -16.84 -4.60
CA GLY A 59 -45.90 -17.87 -3.61
C GLY A 59 -46.17 -19.26 -4.19
N GLU A 60 -46.67 -19.34 -5.42
CA GLU A 60 -46.81 -20.63 -6.12
C GLU A 60 -45.46 -21.27 -6.43
N ALA A 61 -44.49 -20.49 -6.92
CA ALA A 61 -43.12 -20.94 -7.18
C ALA A 61 -42.36 -21.28 -5.89
N VAL A 62 -42.61 -20.55 -4.78
CA VAL A 62 -42.10 -20.92 -3.46
C VAL A 62 -42.66 -22.28 -3.03
N ARG A 63 -43.95 -22.54 -3.25
CA ARG A 63 -44.60 -23.80 -2.89
C ARG A 63 -44.18 -24.97 -3.78
N SER A 64 -43.93 -24.76 -5.07
CA SER A 64 -43.55 -25.82 -6.01
C SER A 64 -42.04 -26.05 -6.14
N GLY A 65 -41.22 -25.08 -5.73
CA GLY A 65 -39.77 -25.11 -5.92
C GLY A 65 -39.33 -24.91 -7.37
N THR A 66 -40.25 -24.54 -8.26
CA THR A 66 -40.01 -24.36 -9.68
C THR A 66 -40.22 -22.90 -10.07
N LEU A 67 -39.19 -22.26 -10.61
CA LEU A 67 -39.21 -20.87 -11.04
C LEU A 67 -39.90 -20.71 -12.41
N PRO A 68 -40.75 -19.68 -12.60
CA PRO A 68 -41.35 -19.38 -13.90
C PRO A 68 -40.34 -18.83 -14.91
N ASP A 69 -40.60 -19.04 -16.20
CA ASP A 69 -39.70 -18.65 -17.31
C ASP A 69 -39.20 -17.20 -17.24
N ALA A 70 -40.08 -16.26 -16.87
CA ALA A 70 -39.73 -14.84 -16.74
C ALA A 70 -38.66 -14.56 -15.66
N ILE A 71 -38.62 -15.39 -14.61
CA ILE A 71 -37.57 -15.33 -13.58
C ILE A 71 -36.33 -16.07 -14.05
N LEU A 72 -36.51 -17.21 -14.73
CA LEU A 72 -35.43 -18.03 -15.23
C LEU A 72 -34.54 -17.29 -16.23
N GLU A 73 -35.12 -16.47 -17.11
CA GLU A 73 -34.36 -15.59 -18.03
C GLU A 73 -33.47 -14.59 -17.28
N ARG A 74 -33.94 -14.08 -16.15
CA ARG A 74 -33.15 -13.18 -15.28
C ARG A 74 -32.03 -13.93 -14.56
N VAL A 75 -32.28 -15.16 -14.13
CA VAL A 75 -31.28 -16.00 -13.44
C VAL A 75 -30.15 -16.44 -14.38
N PHE A 76 -30.47 -16.80 -15.64
CA PHE A 76 -29.49 -17.24 -16.64
C PHE A 76 -28.98 -16.12 -17.56
N GLY A 77 -29.38 -14.86 -17.32
CA GLY A 77 -29.00 -13.70 -18.12
C GLY A 77 -27.47 -13.56 -18.28
N GLY A 78 -26.97 -13.73 -19.50
CA GLY A 78 -25.53 -13.64 -19.81
C GLY A 78 -24.73 -14.94 -19.64
N GLN A 79 -25.33 -16.03 -19.15
CA GLN A 79 -24.65 -17.31 -18.91
C GLN A 79 -25.14 -18.44 -19.83
N LYS A 80 -24.85 -18.33 -21.15
CA LYS A 80 -25.39 -19.24 -22.18
C LYS A 80 -24.96 -20.72 -22.04
N SER A 81 -23.87 -21.03 -21.35
CA SER A 81 -23.31 -22.39 -21.23
C SER A 81 -23.43 -23.04 -19.85
N ALA A 82 -23.95 -22.32 -18.84
CA ALA A 82 -24.10 -22.87 -17.49
C ALA A 82 -25.31 -23.82 -17.40
N LYS A 83 -25.11 -25.00 -16.80
CA LYS A 83 -26.18 -25.98 -16.52
C LYS A 83 -26.99 -25.60 -15.28
N ASN A 84 -26.29 -25.19 -14.22
CA ASN A 84 -26.88 -24.75 -12.97
C ASN A 84 -26.29 -23.38 -12.59
N VAL A 85 -27.06 -22.56 -11.88
CA VAL A 85 -26.65 -21.27 -11.33
C VAL A 85 -26.80 -21.31 -9.81
N ALA A 86 -25.78 -20.90 -9.07
CA ALA A 86 -25.87 -20.79 -7.62
C ALA A 86 -26.72 -19.58 -7.22
N VAL A 87 -27.61 -19.75 -6.25
CA VAL A 87 -28.51 -18.72 -5.75
C VAL A 87 -28.59 -18.73 -4.22
N ARG A 88 -28.97 -17.60 -3.64
CA ARG A 88 -29.52 -17.51 -2.28
C ARG A 88 -31.01 -17.31 -2.37
N PHE A 89 -31.75 -18.05 -1.55
CA PHE A 89 -33.20 -18.07 -1.53
C PHE A 89 -33.70 -17.86 -0.11
N TRP A 90 -34.63 -16.93 0.08
CA TRP A 90 -35.32 -16.68 1.34
C TRP A 90 -36.79 -17.10 1.17
N PRO A 91 -37.17 -18.29 1.67
CA PRO A 91 -38.51 -18.82 1.49
C PRO A 91 -39.57 -18.10 2.34
N LEU A 92 -39.15 -17.43 3.41
CA LEU A 92 -40.04 -16.79 4.38
C LEU A 92 -39.74 -15.29 4.43
N VAL A 93 -40.67 -14.46 3.95
CA VAL A 93 -40.57 -13.00 3.98
C VAL A 93 -41.71 -12.41 4.81
N MET A 94 -41.34 -11.62 5.82
CA MET A 94 -42.26 -10.86 6.65
C MET A 94 -42.08 -9.37 6.42
N ALA A 95 -43.16 -8.61 6.42
CA ALA A 95 -43.10 -7.16 6.32
C ALA A 95 -43.77 -6.52 7.53
N ARG A 96 -43.27 -5.33 7.86
CA ARG A 96 -43.82 -4.51 8.93
C ARG A 96 -45.21 -3.98 8.59
N LYS A 97 -46.16 -4.07 9.52
CA LYS A 97 -47.52 -3.55 9.41
C LYS A 97 -47.50 -2.02 9.48
N SER A 98 -48.19 -1.37 8.56
CA SER A 98 -48.32 0.09 8.52
C SER A 98 -49.47 0.58 9.42
N SER A 99 -49.19 1.50 10.35
CA SER A 99 -50.20 2.20 11.16
C SER A 99 -50.31 3.65 10.67
N HIS A 100 -51.50 4.07 10.20
CA HIS A 100 -51.81 5.44 9.76
C HIS A 100 -50.88 6.06 8.70
N GLY A 101 -50.32 5.27 7.79
CA GLY A 101 -49.60 5.79 6.61
C GLY A 101 -48.27 6.50 6.89
N ALA A 102 -47.79 6.54 8.14
CA ALA A 102 -46.48 7.09 8.52
C ALA A 102 -45.56 5.97 9.02
N ALA A 103 -44.29 5.98 8.56
CA ALA A 103 -43.27 5.07 9.08
C ALA A 103 -42.97 5.44 10.55
N ARG A 104 -43.15 4.49 11.48
CA ARG A 104 -42.77 4.68 12.89
C ARG A 104 -41.25 4.71 13.01
N VAL A 105 -40.69 5.71 13.68
CA VAL A 105 -39.24 5.89 13.91
C VAL A 105 -38.85 5.25 15.24
N ASP A 106 -38.98 3.92 15.32
CA ASP A 106 -38.69 3.14 16.54
C ASP A 106 -37.59 2.09 16.33
N GLY A 107 -36.92 2.11 15.18
CA GLY A 107 -35.74 1.26 14.91
C GLY A 107 -36.03 -0.17 14.48
N LEU A 108 -37.30 -0.57 14.37
CA LEU A 108 -37.68 -1.91 13.89
C LEU A 108 -37.52 -2.04 12.36
N PRO A 109 -36.97 -3.16 11.84
CA PRO A 109 -36.82 -3.42 10.41
C PRO A 109 -38.11 -3.31 9.59
N GLU A 110 -38.01 -2.90 8.32
CA GLU A 110 -39.18 -2.79 7.44
C GLU A 110 -39.61 -4.16 6.87
N ILE A 111 -38.62 -5.01 6.58
CA ILE A 111 -38.78 -6.37 6.07
C ILE A 111 -37.82 -7.26 6.82
N VAL A 112 -38.28 -8.45 7.18
CA VAL A 112 -37.48 -9.48 7.84
C VAL A 112 -37.71 -10.78 7.09
N ALA A 113 -36.66 -11.33 6.50
CA ALA A 113 -36.68 -12.65 5.88
C ALA A 113 -35.68 -13.55 6.62
N PRO A 114 -36.13 -14.25 7.67
CA PRO A 114 -35.22 -14.79 8.67
C PRO A 114 -34.51 -16.05 8.18
N VAL A 115 -35.08 -16.81 7.25
CA VAL A 115 -34.48 -18.03 6.71
C VAL A 115 -33.75 -17.73 5.42
N VAL A 116 -32.46 -18.04 5.37
CA VAL A 116 -31.64 -18.00 4.16
C VAL A 116 -31.24 -19.40 3.74
N THR A 117 -31.34 -19.70 2.45
CA THR A 117 -31.00 -20.99 1.86
C THR A 117 -30.03 -20.80 0.70
N GLU A 118 -28.87 -21.43 0.77
CA GLU A 118 -27.99 -21.61 -0.39
C GLU A 118 -28.56 -22.71 -1.26
N ALA A 119 -28.75 -22.45 -2.55
CA ALA A 119 -29.36 -23.38 -3.49
C ALA A 119 -28.73 -23.29 -4.88
N THR A 120 -29.03 -24.26 -5.74
CA THR A 120 -28.78 -24.16 -7.19
C THR A 120 -30.08 -24.14 -7.95
N VAL A 121 -30.12 -23.37 -9.04
CA VAL A 121 -31.21 -23.36 -10.01
C VAL A 121 -30.73 -24.00 -11.30
N ASP A 122 -31.45 -25.00 -11.79
CA ASP A 122 -31.17 -25.61 -13.09
C ASP A 122 -31.94 -24.93 -14.23
N ARG A 123 -31.73 -25.42 -15.46
CA ARG A 123 -32.38 -24.89 -16.67
C ARG A 123 -33.87 -25.19 -16.76
N ASP A 124 -34.38 -26.09 -15.94
CA ASP A 124 -35.80 -26.42 -15.86
C ASP A 124 -36.49 -25.60 -14.75
N GLY A 125 -35.75 -24.70 -14.10
CA GLY A 125 -36.22 -23.79 -13.07
C GLY A 125 -36.32 -24.42 -11.68
N GLN A 126 -35.85 -25.65 -11.48
CA GLN A 126 -35.90 -26.30 -10.18
C GLN A 126 -34.85 -25.70 -9.24
N ILE A 127 -35.30 -25.34 -8.04
CA ILE A 127 -34.44 -24.92 -6.93
C ILE A 127 -34.04 -26.17 -6.14
N THR A 128 -32.75 -26.41 -6.03
CA THR A 128 -32.17 -27.47 -5.17
C THR A 128 -31.48 -26.83 -3.96
N PRO A 129 -32.08 -26.87 -2.76
CA PRO A 129 -31.45 -26.46 -1.52
C PRO A 129 -30.17 -27.26 -1.26
N LEU A 130 -29.13 -26.57 -0.84
CA LEU A 130 -27.85 -27.15 -0.41
C LEU A 130 -27.65 -27.00 1.10
N ARG A 131 -28.07 -25.86 1.65
CA ARG A 131 -27.96 -25.53 3.08
C ARG A 131 -28.97 -24.44 3.42
N ASN A 132 -29.59 -24.50 4.59
CA ASN A 132 -30.37 -23.40 5.16
C ASN A 132 -29.95 -23.09 6.60
N ALA A 133 -30.20 -21.85 7.02
CA ALA A 133 -30.04 -21.38 8.40
C ALA A 133 -30.89 -20.12 8.62
N LEU A 134 -31.04 -19.70 9.87
CA LEU A 134 -31.52 -18.35 10.15
C LEU A 134 -30.39 -17.34 9.95
N ALA A 135 -30.72 -16.16 9.43
CA ALA A 135 -29.77 -15.09 9.22
C ALA A 135 -29.21 -14.56 10.55
N ARG A 136 -27.90 -14.32 10.62
CA ARG A 136 -27.22 -13.96 11.87
C ARG A 136 -27.68 -12.62 12.46
N ASP A 137 -28.07 -11.67 11.61
CA ASP A 137 -28.47 -10.30 11.99
C ASP A 137 -29.85 -10.21 12.65
N VAL A 138 -30.61 -11.31 12.70
CA VAL A 138 -31.86 -11.44 13.46
C VAL A 138 -31.71 -12.28 14.74
N LEU A 139 -30.49 -12.71 15.07
CA LEU A 139 -30.22 -13.58 16.23
C LEU A 139 -29.35 -12.89 17.27
N SER A 140 -29.70 -13.07 18.55
CA SER A 140 -28.89 -12.62 19.68
C SER A 140 -27.69 -13.56 19.91
N PRO A 141 -26.54 -13.06 20.41
CA PRO A 141 -26.31 -11.72 20.95
C PRO A 141 -26.11 -10.63 19.88
N LEU A 142 -26.71 -9.46 20.11
CA LEU A 142 -26.55 -8.19 19.37
C LEU A 142 -26.37 -7.02 20.36
N PRO A 143 -25.95 -5.82 19.91
CA PRO A 143 -25.99 -4.59 20.74
C PRO A 143 -27.35 -4.35 21.39
N SER A 144 -27.36 -3.66 22.54
CA SER A 144 -28.60 -3.35 23.26
C SER A 144 -29.53 -2.49 22.39
N GLY A 145 -30.79 -2.90 22.23
CA GLY A 145 -31.79 -2.20 21.43
C GLY A 145 -31.87 -2.63 19.95
N GLU A 146 -31.05 -3.59 19.50
CA GLU A 146 -31.18 -4.17 18.15
C GLU A 146 -32.30 -5.21 18.07
N PHE A 147 -32.96 -5.29 16.91
CA PHE A 147 -34.01 -6.28 16.65
C PHE A 147 -33.44 -7.68 16.52
N SER A 148 -33.97 -8.62 17.32
CA SER A 148 -33.69 -10.07 17.24
C SER A 148 -34.97 -10.87 17.47
N ILE A 149 -35.13 -11.98 16.78
CA ILE A 149 -36.27 -12.90 16.93
C ILE A 149 -35.94 -14.15 17.76
N GLY A 150 -34.66 -14.43 18.01
CA GLY A 150 -34.20 -15.60 18.76
C GLY A 150 -32.71 -15.53 19.09
N SER A 151 -32.12 -16.65 19.50
CA SER A 151 -30.68 -16.75 19.80
C SER A 151 -29.93 -17.66 18.82
N VAL A 152 -28.61 -17.43 18.69
CA VAL A 152 -27.73 -18.32 17.93
C VAL A 152 -27.66 -19.71 18.56
N ASP A 153 -27.71 -19.80 19.90
CA ASP A 153 -27.68 -21.08 20.63
C ASP A 153 -28.90 -21.94 20.27
N ASP A 154 -30.10 -21.36 20.25
CA ASP A 154 -31.33 -22.08 19.87
C ASP A 154 -31.28 -22.58 18.41
N LEU A 155 -30.66 -21.81 17.51
CA LEU A 155 -30.47 -22.21 16.11
C LEU A 155 -29.50 -23.38 15.99
N ASP A 156 -28.37 -23.31 16.69
CA ASP A 156 -27.34 -24.36 16.65
C ASP A 156 -27.87 -25.69 17.21
N ASP A 157 -28.67 -25.63 18.29
CA ASP A 157 -29.37 -26.80 18.84
C ASP A 157 -30.34 -27.39 17.81
N PHE A 158 -31.16 -26.57 17.16
CA PHE A 158 -32.09 -27.04 16.12
C PHE A 158 -31.37 -27.69 14.92
N LEU A 159 -30.35 -27.03 14.35
CA LEU A 159 -29.61 -27.53 13.18
C LEU A 159 -28.83 -28.82 13.51
N THR A 160 -28.49 -29.04 14.78
CA THR A 160 -27.84 -30.27 15.25
C THR A 160 -28.83 -31.43 15.36
N GLU A 161 -30.04 -31.18 15.86
CA GLU A 161 -31.07 -32.20 16.05
C GLU A 161 -31.83 -32.54 14.77
N THR A 162 -32.03 -31.53 13.91
CA THR A 162 -32.86 -31.61 12.71
C THR A 162 -32.05 -31.13 11.50
N PRO A 163 -31.29 -32.02 10.81
CA PRO A 163 -30.55 -31.65 9.61
C PRO A 163 -31.48 -31.43 8.42
N LEU A 164 -31.01 -30.64 7.44
CA LEU A 164 -31.71 -30.39 6.19
C LEU A 164 -32.05 -31.73 5.47
N PRO A 165 -33.30 -31.93 5.00
CA PRO A 165 -33.69 -33.14 4.28
C PRO A 165 -32.94 -33.32 2.94
N ASP A 166 -32.68 -34.56 2.54
CA ASP A 166 -32.08 -34.88 1.25
C ASP A 166 -33.08 -34.61 0.10
N MET A 167 -32.62 -33.91 -0.94
CA MET A 167 -33.45 -33.53 -2.09
C MET A 167 -33.59 -34.65 -3.13
N ILE A 168 -33.99 -35.86 -2.70
CA ILE A 168 -34.05 -37.07 -3.53
C ILE A 168 -35.49 -37.50 -3.82
N ASP A 169 -36.41 -37.30 -2.88
CA ASP A 169 -37.79 -37.80 -2.96
C ASP A 169 -38.77 -36.77 -3.56
N GLU A 170 -39.90 -37.24 -4.13
CA GLU A 170 -40.93 -36.37 -4.75
C GLU A 170 -41.54 -35.34 -3.78
N ASN A 171 -41.49 -35.61 -2.46
CA ASN A 171 -41.97 -34.70 -1.41
C ASN A 171 -40.86 -33.83 -0.79
N ALA A 172 -39.60 -33.98 -1.21
CA ALA A 172 -38.46 -33.35 -0.54
C ALA A 172 -38.55 -31.82 -0.49
N TRP A 173 -39.19 -31.18 -1.48
CA TRP A 173 -39.40 -29.73 -1.44
C TRP A 173 -40.38 -29.29 -0.33
N GLN A 174 -41.45 -30.05 -0.10
CA GLN A 174 -42.38 -29.76 1.00
C GLN A 174 -41.72 -30.01 2.36
N GLU A 175 -40.88 -31.04 2.45
CA GLU A 175 -40.08 -31.32 3.65
C GLU A 175 -39.08 -30.19 3.92
N TYR A 176 -38.43 -29.65 2.90
CA TYR A 176 -37.58 -28.47 3.01
C TYR A 176 -38.33 -27.22 3.53
N LEU A 177 -39.51 -26.92 2.98
CA LEU A 177 -40.33 -25.79 3.48
C LEU A 177 -40.80 -26.02 4.92
N GLY A 178 -41.19 -27.25 5.25
CA GLY A 178 -41.53 -27.69 6.60
C GLY A 178 -40.36 -27.47 7.57
N HIS A 179 -39.16 -27.92 7.18
CA HIS A 179 -37.93 -27.71 7.94
C HIS A 179 -37.64 -26.21 8.14
N CYS A 180 -37.81 -25.37 7.12
CA CYS A 180 -37.64 -23.91 7.27
C CYS A 180 -38.58 -23.31 8.32
N ARG A 181 -39.82 -23.82 8.40
CA ARG A 181 -40.80 -23.35 9.39
C ARG A 181 -40.49 -23.88 10.79
N GLN A 182 -40.16 -25.17 10.92
CA GLN A 182 -39.72 -25.79 12.18
C GLN A 182 -38.52 -25.05 12.78
N MET A 183 -37.58 -24.61 11.93
CA MET A 183 -36.42 -23.83 12.35
C MET A 183 -36.81 -22.48 12.96
N VAL A 184 -37.73 -21.74 12.34
CA VAL A 184 -38.23 -20.47 12.91
C VAL A 184 -39.01 -20.73 14.19
N ASP A 185 -39.83 -21.78 14.23
CA ASP A 185 -40.64 -22.11 15.39
C ASP A 185 -39.78 -22.47 16.61
N ALA A 186 -38.69 -23.21 16.40
CA ALA A 186 -37.75 -23.59 17.45
C ALA A 186 -36.97 -22.38 18.03
N VAL A 187 -36.59 -21.43 17.17
CA VAL A 187 -35.70 -20.31 17.56
C VAL A 187 -36.46 -19.05 17.98
N ALA A 188 -37.66 -18.84 17.43
CA ALA A 188 -38.42 -17.61 17.57
C ALA A 188 -39.87 -17.86 18.02
N ASP A 189 -40.14 -18.99 18.66
CA ASP A 189 -41.42 -19.36 19.27
C ASP A 189 -42.64 -19.06 18.37
N GLY A 190 -42.58 -19.50 17.12
CA GLY A 190 -43.70 -19.33 16.18
C GLY A 190 -43.76 -18.00 15.44
N TRP A 191 -42.76 -17.13 15.53
CA TRP A 191 -42.74 -15.81 14.88
C TRP A 191 -43.07 -15.84 13.36
N PRO A 192 -43.83 -14.87 12.81
CA PRO A 192 -44.45 -13.70 13.46
C PRO A 192 -45.86 -13.95 13.99
N ASN A 193 -46.27 -15.19 14.29
CA ASN A 193 -47.63 -15.46 14.78
C ASN A 193 -47.86 -14.77 16.14
N GLY A 194 -48.83 -13.86 16.19
CA GLY A 194 -49.11 -13.07 17.41
C GLY A 194 -48.27 -11.79 17.55
N ASP A 195 -47.35 -11.52 16.63
CA ASP A 195 -46.58 -10.27 16.59
C ASP A 195 -47.47 -9.11 16.10
N GLU A 196 -47.52 -8.02 16.86
CA GLU A 196 -48.35 -6.86 16.53
C GLU A 196 -47.80 -6.06 15.33
N ASP A 197 -46.51 -6.12 15.06
CA ASP A 197 -45.78 -5.30 14.10
C ASP A 197 -45.45 -6.00 12.78
N TYR A 198 -45.40 -7.34 12.71
CA TYR A 198 -45.03 -8.08 11.47
C TYR A 198 -46.12 -9.00 10.93
N GLN A 199 -46.16 -9.15 9.60
CA GLN A 199 -47.04 -10.09 8.90
C GLN A 199 -46.31 -10.81 7.75
N SER A 200 -46.76 -12.02 7.43
CA SER A 200 -46.20 -12.77 6.30
C SER A 200 -46.70 -12.27 4.95
N MET A 201 -45.80 -12.19 3.97
CA MET A 201 -46.08 -11.65 2.64
C MET A 201 -46.44 -12.70 1.59
N GLY A 202 -46.20 -13.99 1.86
CA GLY A 202 -46.58 -15.09 0.97
C GLY A 202 -45.77 -15.20 -0.33
N PHE A 203 -44.67 -14.47 -0.47
CA PHE A 203 -43.67 -14.61 -1.54
C PHE A 203 -42.28 -14.81 -0.92
N GLY A 204 -41.33 -15.28 -1.73
CA GLY A 204 -39.92 -15.45 -1.35
C GLY A 204 -39.01 -14.42 -2.02
N PHE A 205 -37.78 -14.29 -1.54
CA PHE A 205 -36.72 -13.56 -2.24
C PHE A 205 -35.69 -14.50 -2.83
N LEU A 206 -35.14 -14.14 -3.98
CA LEU A 206 -34.05 -14.87 -4.62
C LEU A 206 -32.99 -13.90 -5.15
N GLU A 207 -31.73 -14.27 -4.96
CA GLU A 207 -30.55 -13.54 -5.40
C GLU A 207 -29.53 -14.51 -6.03
N LEU A 208 -28.79 -14.06 -7.03
CA LEU A 208 -27.67 -14.82 -7.60
C LEU A 208 -26.52 -14.89 -6.60
N ALA A 209 -26.07 -16.10 -6.27
CA ALA A 209 -24.88 -16.29 -5.44
C ALA A 209 -23.64 -16.27 -6.34
N GLU A 210 -22.75 -15.31 -6.13
CA GLU A 210 -21.39 -15.39 -6.70
C GLU A 210 -20.64 -16.57 -6.05
N ASP A 211 -19.65 -17.17 -6.74
CA ASP A 211 -18.84 -18.36 -6.36
C ASP A 211 -18.14 -18.30 -4.96
N ALA A 212 -18.45 -17.32 -4.12
CA ALA A 212 -17.94 -17.07 -2.78
C ALA A 212 -18.13 -18.26 -1.81
N SER A 213 -19.24 -19.02 -1.89
CA SER A 213 -19.55 -20.07 -0.93
C SER A 213 -18.58 -21.26 -0.99
N ALA A 214 -18.11 -21.67 -2.17
CA ALA A 214 -17.08 -22.72 -2.30
C ALA A 214 -15.69 -22.26 -1.84
N THR A 215 -15.46 -20.96 -1.93
CA THR A 215 -14.20 -20.25 -1.74
C THR A 215 -13.93 -20.02 -0.25
N ILE A 216 -14.97 -19.73 0.54
CA ILE A 216 -14.91 -19.58 2.00
C ILE A 216 -14.71 -20.91 2.72
N ARG A 217 -15.28 -22.02 2.21
CA ARG A 217 -15.22 -23.35 2.85
C ARG A 217 -13.80 -23.82 3.18
N ASN A 218 -12.82 -23.61 2.29
CA ASN A 218 -11.44 -24.03 2.56
C ASN A 218 -10.80 -23.29 3.74
N ILE A 219 -11.19 -22.03 3.97
CA ILE A 219 -10.69 -21.22 5.07
C ILE A 219 -11.38 -21.66 6.37
N VAL A 220 -12.70 -21.86 6.34
CA VAL A 220 -13.49 -22.38 7.47
C VAL A 220 -12.98 -23.75 7.91
N ASP A 221 -12.77 -24.69 6.97
CA ASP A 221 -12.18 -26.02 7.24
C ASP A 221 -10.85 -25.91 8.00
N LEU A 222 -10.02 -24.92 7.63
CA LEU A 222 -8.73 -24.70 8.29
C LEU A 222 -8.92 -24.13 9.69
N TYR A 223 -9.83 -23.18 9.90
CA TYR A 223 -10.17 -22.70 11.24
C TYR A 223 -10.69 -23.81 12.15
N ASP A 224 -11.60 -24.65 11.65
CA ASP A 224 -12.18 -25.77 12.42
C ASP A 224 -11.08 -26.77 12.82
N LYS A 225 -10.11 -27.01 11.92
CA LYS A 225 -8.94 -27.84 12.21
C LYS A 225 -7.99 -27.20 13.23
N LEU A 226 -7.75 -25.89 13.14
CA LEU A 226 -6.92 -25.14 14.08
C LEU A 226 -7.52 -25.15 15.50
N LEU A 227 -8.84 -24.95 15.62
CA LEU A 227 -9.55 -24.93 16.89
C LEU A 227 -9.62 -26.32 17.54
N SER A 228 -9.81 -27.39 16.74
CA SER A 228 -9.88 -28.76 17.25
C SER A 228 -8.51 -29.36 17.60
N GLU A 229 -7.50 -29.22 16.72
CA GLU A 229 -6.20 -29.87 16.92
C GLU A 229 -5.17 -29.03 17.66
N LYS A 230 -5.35 -27.70 17.67
CA LYS A 230 -4.46 -26.71 18.30
C LYS A 230 -2.99 -26.96 17.93
N PRO A 231 -2.64 -26.99 16.62
CA PRO A 231 -1.28 -27.27 16.17
C PRO A 231 -0.32 -26.14 16.58
N ASP A 232 0.98 -26.43 16.57
CA ASP A 232 2.01 -25.42 16.81
C ASP A 232 2.13 -24.48 15.59
N ALA A 233 1.53 -23.30 15.71
CA ALA A 233 1.44 -22.26 14.68
C ALA A 233 1.84 -20.90 15.28
N PRO A 234 3.14 -20.65 15.51
CA PRO A 234 3.58 -19.51 16.30
C PRO A 234 3.38 -18.16 15.59
N LEU A 235 3.45 -18.12 14.25
CA LEU A 235 3.13 -16.91 13.49
C LEU A 235 1.66 -16.51 13.65
N LEU A 236 0.73 -17.47 13.59
CA LEU A 236 -0.68 -17.23 13.87
C LEU A 236 -0.89 -16.63 15.26
N GLY A 237 -0.20 -17.20 16.27
CA GLY A 237 -0.22 -16.68 17.64
C GLY A 237 0.24 -15.22 17.72
N GLN A 238 1.35 -14.87 17.07
CA GLN A 238 1.89 -13.51 17.03
C GLN A 238 0.94 -12.54 16.29
N ILE A 239 0.29 -12.97 15.22
CA ILE A 239 -0.66 -12.14 14.45
C ILE A 239 -1.96 -11.89 15.25
N ALA A 240 -2.52 -12.93 15.87
CA ALA A 240 -3.73 -12.80 16.67
C ALA A 240 -3.50 -12.03 17.98
N VAL A 241 -2.39 -12.33 18.67
CA VAL A 241 -2.04 -11.71 19.95
C VAL A 241 -0.58 -11.25 19.91
N PRO A 242 -0.33 -10.03 19.40
CA PRO A 242 1.00 -9.46 19.32
C PRO A 242 1.73 -9.38 20.65
N SER A 243 2.97 -9.86 20.69
CA SER A 243 3.86 -9.66 21.83
C SER A 243 4.33 -8.19 21.91
N LYS A 244 4.25 -7.59 23.11
CA LYS A 244 4.77 -6.24 23.36
C LYS A 244 6.30 -6.28 23.37
N SER A 245 6.92 -5.99 22.24
CA SER A 245 8.38 -5.81 22.15
C SER A 245 8.67 -4.65 21.20
N LYS A 246 9.32 -3.60 21.72
CA LYS A 246 9.91 -2.53 20.93
C LYS A 246 11.41 -2.77 20.94
N SER A 247 11.95 -3.28 19.84
CA SER A 247 13.39 -3.22 19.61
C SER A 247 13.66 -1.96 18.77
N PRO A 248 14.59 -1.07 19.20
CA PRO A 248 14.99 0.02 18.34
C PRO A 248 15.57 -0.57 17.04
N PRO A 249 15.38 0.12 15.89
CA PRO A 249 16.03 -0.28 14.65
C PRO A 249 17.54 -0.35 14.88
N ASP A 250 18.18 -1.47 14.55
CA ASP A 250 19.65 -1.60 14.60
C ASP A 250 20.23 -1.05 13.29
N PRO A 251 20.97 0.08 13.31
CA PRO A 251 21.56 0.67 12.09
C PRO A 251 22.51 -0.28 11.37
N LYS A 252 23.12 -1.25 12.08
CA LYS A 252 24.02 -2.23 11.46
C LYS A 252 23.31 -3.13 10.46
N VAL A 253 22.04 -3.45 10.74
CA VAL A 253 21.22 -4.29 9.86
C VAL A 253 21.08 -3.65 8.48
N GLU A 254 20.91 -2.33 8.44
CA GLU A 254 20.71 -1.58 7.20
C GLU A 254 22.00 -1.45 6.38
N SER A 255 23.13 -1.20 7.05
CA SER A 255 24.41 -0.89 6.41
C SER A 255 25.15 -2.08 5.76
N GLU A 256 24.82 -3.32 6.12
CA GLU A 256 25.55 -4.49 5.63
C GLU A 256 25.10 -4.91 4.20
N PHE A 257 26.04 -4.87 3.25
CA PHE A 257 25.89 -5.23 1.85
C PHE A 257 25.55 -6.71 1.66
N GLY A 258 26.25 -7.60 2.37
CA GLY A 258 26.17 -9.05 2.24
C GLY A 258 24.89 -9.68 2.77
N ARG A 259 24.02 -8.91 3.44
CA ARG A 259 22.68 -9.37 3.84
C ARG A 259 21.72 -9.47 2.67
N ARG A 260 21.87 -8.58 1.69
CA ARG A 260 21.03 -8.51 0.50
C ARG A 260 21.78 -9.18 -0.65
N LEU A 261 21.31 -10.35 -1.07
CA LEU A 261 22.04 -11.18 -2.03
C LEU A 261 21.44 -11.20 -3.43
N GLY A 262 20.18 -10.79 -3.59
CA GLY A 262 19.46 -10.92 -4.86
C GLY A 262 18.81 -9.64 -5.33
N HIS A 263 18.87 -9.42 -6.64
CA HIS A 263 18.17 -8.37 -7.35
C HIS A 263 17.66 -8.90 -8.70
N SER A 264 16.52 -8.39 -9.18
CA SER A 264 15.76 -9.01 -10.29
C SER A 264 16.15 -8.53 -11.68
N ASN A 265 16.87 -7.41 -11.82
CA ASN A 265 17.17 -6.80 -13.11
C ASN A 265 18.45 -5.94 -13.08
N PRO A 266 19.10 -5.65 -14.23
CA PRO A 266 20.30 -4.82 -14.30
C PRO A 266 20.04 -3.34 -14.61
N HIS A 267 18.77 -2.90 -14.65
CA HIS A 267 18.42 -1.55 -15.15
C HIS A 267 18.06 -0.57 -14.03
N PHE A 268 17.35 -1.04 -12.99
CA PHE A 268 16.76 -0.19 -11.96
C PHE A 268 17.15 -0.66 -10.56
N PRO A 269 18.06 0.04 -9.86
CA PRO A 269 18.51 -0.37 -8.53
C PRO A 269 17.40 -0.16 -7.50
N LEU A 270 17.55 -0.82 -6.35
CA LEU A 270 16.61 -0.66 -5.24
C LEU A 270 16.68 0.76 -4.66
N SER A 271 15.56 1.23 -4.12
CA SER A 271 15.54 2.44 -3.31
C SER A 271 16.07 2.18 -1.89
N GLU A 272 16.41 3.24 -1.16
CA GLU A 272 16.91 3.16 0.23
C GLU A 272 15.92 2.40 1.12
N ASN A 273 14.64 2.79 1.05
CA ASN A 273 13.58 2.16 1.84
C ASN A 273 13.30 0.71 1.42
N GLN A 274 13.45 0.37 0.14
CA GLN A 274 13.35 -1.02 -0.30
C GLN A 274 14.50 -1.87 0.26
N ARG A 275 15.74 -1.36 0.29
CA ARG A 275 16.89 -2.04 0.92
C ARG A 275 16.71 -2.23 2.41
N GLN A 276 16.13 -1.24 3.10
CA GLN A 276 15.79 -1.34 4.53
C GLN A 276 14.83 -2.50 4.79
N VAL A 277 13.77 -2.65 3.98
CA VAL A 277 12.85 -3.78 4.09
C VAL A 277 13.56 -5.12 3.91
N LEU A 278 14.39 -5.25 2.88
CA LEU A 278 15.14 -6.49 2.63
C LEU A 278 16.12 -6.82 3.76
N ALA A 279 16.75 -5.80 4.36
CA ALA A 279 17.65 -5.95 5.48
C ALA A 279 16.95 -6.52 6.71
N TYR A 280 15.79 -5.96 7.07
CA TYR A 280 15.00 -6.46 8.21
C TYR A 280 14.36 -7.82 7.93
N LEU A 281 13.94 -8.08 6.69
CA LEU A 281 13.43 -9.41 6.30
C LEU A 281 14.49 -10.51 6.46
N ASP A 282 15.77 -10.19 6.26
CA ASP A 282 16.87 -11.15 6.42
C ASP A 282 17.07 -11.61 7.87
N VAL A 283 16.94 -10.68 8.83
CA VAL A 283 17.10 -10.93 10.27
C VAL A 283 15.81 -11.41 10.96
N THR A 284 14.69 -11.37 10.25
CA THR A 284 13.38 -11.79 10.75
C THR A 284 13.39 -13.28 11.09
N SER A 285 13.14 -13.59 12.36
CA SER A 285 13.06 -14.96 12.89
C SER A 285 11.71 -15.62 12.57
N PRO A 286 11.60 -16.96 12.67
CA PRO A 286 10.29 -17.61 12.67
C PRO A 286 9.38 -17.02 13.75
N ALA A 287 8.07 -16.99 13.46
CA ALA A 287 7.00 -16.34 14.22
C ALA A 287 6.98 -14.79 14.17
N GLU A 288 7.76 -14.16 13.31
CA GLU A 288 7.76 -12.70 13.14
C GLU A 288 7.12 -12.27 11.82
N VAL A 289 6.66 -11.02 11.78
CA VAL A 289 6.06 -10.37 10.62
C VAL A 289 6.71 -9.02 10.37
N ILE A 290 6.97 -8.74 9.09
CA ILE A 290 7.37 -7.42 8.60
C ILE A 290 6.16 -6.82 7.90
N ALA A 291 5.67 -5.70 8.43
CA ALA A 291 4.64 -4.89 7.80
C ALA A 291 5.28 -3.76 7.00
N VAL A 292 4.89 -3.60 5.74
CA VAL A 292 5.42 -2.60 4.81
C VAL A 292 4.29 -1.78 4.24
N ASN A 293 4.25 -0.49 4.59
CA ASN A 293 3.39 0.48 3.94
C ASN A 293 4.02 0.95 2.64
N GLY A 294 3.39 0.58 1.53
CA GLY A 294 3.85 0.94 0.20
C GLY A 294 2.71 1.58 -0.59
N PRO A 295 2.62 2.91 -0.62
CA PRO A 295 1.69 3.62 -1.50
C PRO A 295 1.87 3.23 -2.98
N PRO A 296 0.89 3.49 -3.86
CA PRO A 296 1.03 3.18 -5.27
C PRO A 296 2.26 3.90 -5.88
N GLY A 297 2.95 3.26 -6.83
CA GLY A 297 4.12 3.87 -7.49
C GLY A 297 5.44 3.87 -6.71
N THR A 298 5.51 3.19 -5.55
CA THR A 298 6.70 3.11 -4.68
C THR A 298 7.63 1.90 -4.93
N GLY A 299 7.34 1.11 -5.97
CA GLY A 299 8.17 -0.04 -6.37
C GLY A 299 8.01 -1.30 -5.49
N LYS A 300 6.82 -1.52 -4.91
CA LYS A 300 6.47 -2.75 -4.16
C LYS A 300 6.88 -4.03 -4.87
N THR A 301 6.57 -4.13 -6.17
CA THR A 301 6.89 -5.31 -6.99
C THR A 301 8.40 -5.56 -7.07
N THR A 302 9.20 -4.55 -7.39
CA THR A 302 10.67 -4.66 -7.46
C THR A 302 11.27 -5.15 -6.14
N MET A 303 10.76 -4.62 -5.02
CA MET A 303 11.15 -5.07 -3.67
C MET A 303 10.77 -6.54 -3.43
N LEU A 304 9.56 -6.95 -3.83
CA LEU A 304 9.07 -8.33 -3.68
C LEU A 304 9.93 -9.32 -4.46
N LEU A 305 10.22 -9.03 -5.74
CA LEU A 305 11.06 -9.89 -6.58
C LEU A 305 12.48 -10.03 -5.99
N SER A 306 13.05 -8.94 -5.46
CA SER A 306 14.37 -8.96 -4.81
C SER A 306 14.38 -9.71 -3.48
N ALA A 307 13.27 -9.68 -2.72
CA ALA A 307 13.09 -10.49 -1.52
C ALA A 307 13.10 -11.98 -1.84
N VAL A 308 12.34 -12.41 -2.85
CA VAL A 308 12.30 -13.81 -3.29
C VAL A 308 13.67 -14.26 -3.81
N ALA A 309 14.29 -13.47 -4.68
CA ALA A 309 15.62 -13.76 -5.22
C ALA A 309 16.66 -13.92 -4.10
N SER A 310 16.67 -13.02 -3.12
CA SER A 310 17.62 -13.06 -1.99
C SER A 310 17.48 -14.35 -1.17
N LEU A 311 16.26 -14.79 -0.86
CA LEU A 311 16.03 -16.04 -0.13
C LEU A 311 16.47 -17.28 -0.94
N TRP A 312 16.20 -17.26 -2.24
CA TRP A 312 16.54 -18.34 -3.16
C TRP A 312 18.05 -18.50 -3.34
N ILE A 313 18.79 -17.40 -3.50
CA ILE A 313 20.25 -17.35 -3.55
C ILE A 313 20.86 -17.80 -2.22
N LYS A 314 20.32 -17.32 -1.09
CA LYS A 314 20.80 -17.70 0.25
C LYS A 314 20.66 -19.20 0.52
N ALA A 315 19.60 -19.84 0.02
CA ALA A 315 19.44 -21.29 0.11
C ALA A 315 20.41 -22.05 -0.80
N ALA A 316 20.63 -21.57 -2.03
CA ALA A 316 21.59 -22.14 -2.99
C ALA A 316 23.04 -22.10 -2.48
N LEU A 317 23.49 -20.94 -1.98
CA LEU A 317 24.82 -20.79 -1.37
C LEU A 317 25.04 -21.76 -0.20
N LYS A 318 23.99 -22.11 0.54
CA LYS A 318 24.04 -23.04 1.67
C LYS A 318 23.86 -24.51 1.26
N GLY A 319 23.61 -24.80 -0.01
CA GLY A 319 23.31 -26.16 -0.49
C GLY A 319 22.05 -26.77 0.13
N LYS A 320 21.09 -25.94 0.56
CA LYS A 320 19.84 -26.40 1.21
C LYS A 320 18.75 -26.67 0.18
N GLU A 321 17.59 -27.13 0.64
CA GLU A 321 16.36 -27.12 -0.14
C GLU A 321 15.90 -25.68 -0.43
N PRO A 322 15.22 -25.42 -1.57
CA PRO A 322 14.71 -24.10 -1.87
C PRO A 322 13.61 -23.72 -0.87
N PRO A 323 13.53 -22.44 -0.47
CA PRO A 323 12.49 -21.97 0.44
C PRO A 323 11.11 -22.09 -0.22
N ILE A 324 10.10 -22.43 0.56
CA ILE A 324 8.71 -22.37 0.12
C ILE A 324 8.20 -20.94 0.30
N VAL A 325 8.08 -20.19 -0.79
CA VAL A 325 7.56 -18.82 -0.77
C VAL A 325 6.20 -18.78 -1.47
N VAL A 326 5.21 -18.19 -0.79
CA VAL A 326 3.86 -18.05 -1.34
C VAL A 326 3.42 -16.60 -1.23
N ALA A 327 2.95 -16.01 -2.34
CA ALA A 327 2.26 -14.73 -2.37
C ALA A 327 0.74 -14.95 -2.42
N ALA A 328 -0.01 -14.26 -1.55
CA ALA A 328 -1.46 -14.37 -1.45
C ALA A 328 -2.15 -13.00 -1.38
N SER A 329 -3.33 -12.92 -2.00
CA SER A 329 -4.24 -11.77 -1.90
C SER A 329 -5.70 -12.23 -2.04
N THR A 330 -6.66 -11.37 -1.68
CA THR A 330 -8.09 -11.57 -1.96
C THR A 330 -8.47 -11.04 -3.35
N ASN A 331 -7.73 -10.05 -3.84
CA ASN A 331 -8.00 -9.40 -5.11
C ASN A 331 -7.37 -10.21 -6.26
N ASN A 332 -8.21 -10.68 -7.19
CA ASN A 332 -7.74 -11.39 -8.38
C ASN A 332 -6.77 -10.55 -9.23
N GLN A 333 -6.99 -9.23 -9.31
CA GLN A 333 -6.10 -8.32 -10.04
C GLN A 333 -4.73 -8.24 -9.37
N ALA A 334 -4.67 -8.19 -8.04
CA ALA A 334 -3.41 -8.20 -7.30
C ALA A 334 -2.64 -9.50 -7.53
N VAL A 335 -3.34 -10.65 -7.46
CA VAL A 335 -2.77 -11.96 -7.80
C VAL A 335 -2.22 -11.98 -9.22
N THR A 336 -2.97 -11.47 -10.21
CA THR A 336 -2.52 -11.42 -11.60
C THR A 336 -1.34 -10.46 -11.80
N ASN A 337 -1.31 -9.32 -11.09
CA ASN A 337 -0.20 -8.35 -11.17
C ASN A 337 1.11 -8.98 -10.67
N ILE A 338 1.05 -9.72 -9.56
CA ILE A 338 2.22 -10.42 -9.02
C ILE A 338 2.71 -11.48 -10.02
N ILE A 339 1.85 -12.40 -10.45
CA ILE A 339 2.28 -13.48 -11.36
C ILE A 339 2.76 -12.95 -12.72
N ASP A 340 2.14 -11.87 -13.26
CA ASP A 340 2.62 -11.21 -14.47
C ASP A 340 4.03 -10.64 -14.27
N ALA A 341 4.32 -10.03 -13.11
CA ALA A 341 5.65 -9.51 -12.79
C ALA A 341 6.72 -10.61 -12.75
N PHE A 342 6.41 -11.80 -12.21
CA PHE A 342 7.32 -12.94 -12.23
C PHE A 342 7.65 -13.46 -13.65
N GLY A 343 6.82 -13.14 -14.65
CA GLY A 343 7.09 -13.46 -16.06
C GLY A 343 7.79 -12.35 -16.84
N LYS A 344 7.55 -11.08 -16.50
CA LYS A 344 7.98 -9.91 -17.30
C LYS A 344 9.14 -9.12 -16.68
N ASP A 345 9.21 -9.04 -15.35
CA ASP A 345 10.04 -8.06 -14.65
C ASP A 345 11.38 -8.66 -14.16
N PHE A 346 11.53 -9.99 -14.21
CA PHE A 346 12.85 -10.62 -14.12
C PHE A 346 13.57 -10.46 -15.46
N ALA A 347 14.65 -9.69 -15.45
CA ALA A 347 15.43 -9.49 -16.66
C ALA A 347 16.16 -10.78 -17.05
N LYS A 348 16.23 -11.03 -18.36
CA LYS A 348 17.01 -12.16 -18.88
C LYS A 348 18.51 -11.95 -18.69
N GLY A 349 18.98 -10.71 -18.70
CA GLY A 349 20.41 -10.41 -18.72
C GLY A 349 21.04 -10.66 -20.09
N GLU A 350 22.36 -10.63 -20.14
CA GLU A 350 23.17 -10.79 -21.36
C GLU A 350 24.25 -11.86 -21.16
N GLY A 351 24.77 -12.39 -22.26
CA GLY A 351 25.82 -13.42 -22.25
C GLY A 351 25.31 -14.85 -21.99
N PRO A 352 26.21 -15.79 -21.64
CA PRO A 352 25.89 -17.22 -21.58
C PRO A 352 24.99 -17.63 -20.40
N PHE A 353 24.88 -16.77 -19.38
CA PHE A 353 23.97 -16.95 -18.24
C PHE A 353 22.62 -16.23 -18.44
N ALA A 354 22.32 -15.78 -19.67
CA ALA A 354 21.08 -15.07 -19.93
C ALA A 354 19.87 -16.01 -19.96
N GLY A 355 18.81 -15.62 -19.25
CA GLY A 355 17.52 -16.30 -19.28
C GLY A 355 17.51 -17.66 -18.58
N ARG A 356 16.85 -18.65 -19.20
CA ARG A 356 16.70 -20.02 -18.68
C ARG A 356 17.57 -20.98 -19.47
N TRP A 357 18.21 -21.94 -18.80
CA TRP A 357 18.88 -23.02 -19.51
C TRP A 357 17.91 -24.15 -19.87
N LEU A 358 16.87 -24.38 -19.06
CA LEU A 358 15.84 -25.36 -19.40
C LEU A 358 14.84 -24.80 -20.43
N PRO A 359 14.35 -25.64 -21.37
CA PRO A 359 13.36 -25.24 -22.38
C PRO A 359 11.99 -24.93 -21.77
N ASP A 360 11.16 -24.17 -22.49
CA ASP A 360 9.72 -23.96 -22.22
C ASP A 360 9.33 -23.34 -20.86
N ILE A 361 10.29 -23.04 -19.99
CA ILE A 361 10.08 -22.27 -18.75
C ILE A 361 10.27 -20.78 -19.06
N TRP A 362 9.25 -19.98 -18.82
CA TRP A 362 9.23 -18.56 -19.18
C TRP A 362 8.86 -17.63 -18.01
N SER A 363 8.51 -18.16 -16.84
CA SER A 363 8.23 -17.39 -15.61
C SER A 363 8.96 -17.96 -14.39
N PHE A 364 9.28 -17.09 -13.43
CA PHE A 364 9.80 -17.46 -12.10
C PHE A 364 8.68 -17.69 -11.07
N GLY A 365 7.41 -17.59 -11.48
CA GLY A 365 6.25 -17.81 -10.64
C GLY A 365 5.44 -19.02 -11.09
N ILE A 366 4.76 -19.65 -10.13
CA ILE A 366 3.70 -20.63 -10.40
C ILE A 366 2.36 -20.07 -9.91
N PHE A 367 1.34 -20.09 -10.76
CA PHE A 367 0.00 -19.72 -10.36
C PHE A 367 -0.77 -20.93 -9.85
N LEU A 368 -1.42 -20.78 -8.69
CA LEU A 368 -2.26 -21.79 -8.05
C LEU A 368 -3.74 -21.40 -8.17
N PRO A 369 -4.37 -21.55 -9.36
CA PRO A 369 -5.74 -21.15 -9.56
C PRO A 369 -6.73 -21.99 -8.74
N SER A 370 -7.92 -21.43 -8.53
CA SER A 370 -9.10 -22.19 -8.11
C SER A 370 -9.45 -23.25 -9.15
N HIS A 371 -10.22 -24.26 -8.74
CA HIS A 371 -10.62 -25.34 -9.64
C HIS A 371 -11.41 -24.83 -10.86
N SER A 372 -12.31 -23.86 -10.65
CA SER A 372 -13.14 -23.27 -11.71
C SER A 372 -12.34 -22.51 -12.77
N ARG A 373 -11.19 -21.92 -12.40
CA ARG A 373 -10.37 -21.10 -13.30
C ARG A 373 -9.13 -21.79 -13.85
N LYS A 374 -8.95 -23.09 -13.58
CA LYS A 374 -7.75 -23.84 -13.92
C LYS A 374 -7.44 -23.82 -15.44
N LEU A 375 -8.46 -24.06 -16.27
CA LEU A 375 -8.32 -24.10 -17.73
C LEU A 375 -8.00 -22.73 -18.33
N GLU A 376 -8.60 -21.66 -17.82
CA GLU A 376 -8.32 -20.29 -18.28
C GLU A 376 -6.91 -19.86 -17.86
N ALA A 377 -6.56 -20.11 -16.60
CA ALA A 377 -5.24 -19.81 -16.04
C ALA A 377 -4.11 -20.49 -16.81
N ALA A 378 -4.28 -21.77 -17.18
CA ALA A 378 -3.28 -22.54 -17.92
C ALA A 378 -2.96 -21.99 -19.32
N LYS A 379 -3.84 -21.15 -19.91
CA LYS A 379 -3.57 -20.49 -21.20
C LYS A 379 -2.55 -19.36 -21.09
N LYS A 380 -2.47 -18.71 -19.93
CA LYS A 380 -1.63 -17.51 -19.72
C LYS A 380 -0.47 -17.74 -18.76
N TYR A 381 -0.61 -18.64 -17.79
CA TYR A 381 0.34 -18.78 -16.67
C TYR A 381 0.87 -20.21 -16.52
N GLN A 382 2.08 -20.32 -15.98
CA GLN A 382 2.62 -21.60 -15.51
C GLN A 382 1.81 -22.07 -14.28
N THR A 383 1.09 -23.17 -14.41
CA THR A 383 0.25 -23.74 -13.34
C THR A 383 0.81 -25.07 -12.83
N GLU A 384 0.10 -25.72 -11.91
CA GLU A 384 0.44 -27.06 -11.45
C GLU A 384 0.48 -28.10 -12.59
N ASP A 385 -0.36 -27.95 -13.61
CA ASP A 385 -0.40 -28.86 -14.77
C ASP A 385 0.86 -28.69 -15.64
N PHE A 386 1.34 -27.45 -15.79
CA PHE A 386 2.62 -27.17 -16.46
C PHE A 386 3.78 -27.86 -15.73
N GLN A 387 3.84 -27.74 -14.39
CA GLN A 387 4.89 -28.40 -13.60
C GLN A 387 4.81 -29.93 -13.70
N THR A 388 3.61 -30.50 -13.72
CA THR A 388 3.44 -31.94 -13.93
C THR A 388 3.88 -32.38 -15.32
N ALA A 389 3.72 -31.53 -16.35
CA ALA A 389 4.28 -31.81 -17.68
C ALA A 389 5.81 -31.77 -17.70
N CYS A 390 6.44 -30.84 -16.95
CA CYS A 390 7.89 -30.80 -16.76
C CYS A 390 8.41 -32.03 -16.01
N GLU A 391 7.66 -32.59 -15.05
CA GLU A 391 8.01 -33.80 -14.29
C GLU A 391 7.83 -35.11 -15.09
N SER A 392 7.92 -35.07 -16.43
CA SER A 392 7.82 -36.22 -17.32
C SER A 392 9.18 -36.72 -17.82
N VAL A 393 9.24 -38.01 -18.21
CA VAL A 393 10.46 -38.62 -18.78
C VAL A 393 10.90 -37.88 -20.05
N GLU A 394 9.94 -37.57 -20.93
CA GLU A 394 10.19 -36.90 -22.21
C GLU A 394 10.80 -35.50 -22.01
N TYR A 395 10.20 -34.70 -21.14
CA TYR A 395 10.71 -33.36 -20.85
C TYR A 395 12.09 -33.44 -20.19
N PHE A 396 12.29 -34.32 -19.20
CA PHE A 396 13.55 -34.48 -18.48
C PHE A 396 14.72 -34.75 -19.43
N SER A 397 14.58 -35.69 -20.37
CA SER A 397 15.66 -36.05 -21.29
C SER A 397 16.10 -34.86 -22.15
N ARG A 398 15.15 -34.14 -22.74
CA ARG A 398 15.42 -32.94 -23.55
C ARG A 398 16.02 -31.81 -22.70
N ALA A 399 15.46 -31.59 -21.51
CA ALA A 399 15.91 -30.53 -20.61
C ALA A 399 17.34 -30.76 -20.09
N LYS A 400 17.71 -32.03 -19.82
CA LYS A 400 19.07 -32.40 -19.42
C LYS A 400 20.08 -32.13 -20.53
N GLU A 401 19.74 -32.47 -21.77
CA GLU A 401 20.61 -32.23 -22.93
C GLU A 401 20.86 -30.73 -23.14
N GLU A 402 19.80 -29.92 -23.19
CA GLU A 402 19.92 -28.47 -23.42
C GLU A 402 20.66 -27.76 -22.27
N TYR A 403 20.44 -28.19 -21.02
CA TYR A 403 21.16 -27.69 -19.86
C TYR A 403 22.67 -27.89 -19.99
N LEU A 404 23.11 -29.09 -20.38
CA LEU A 404 24.53 -29.40 -20.53
C LEU A 404 25.17 -28.65 -21.70
N GLN A 405 24.44 -28.50 -22.83
CA GLN A 405 24.91 -27.70 -23.96
C GLN A 405 25.13 -26.23 -23.57
N LYS A 406 24.18 -25.61 -22.87
CA LYS A 406 24.31 -24.23 -22.41
C LYS A 406 25.38 -24.08 -21.31
N ALA A 407 25.49 -25.06 -20.41
CA ALA A 407 26.55 -25.08 -19.40
C ALA A 407 27.95 -25.11 -20.02
N GLN A 408 28.15 -25.88 -21.09
CA GLN A 408 29.42 -25.95 -21.80
C GLN A 408 29.77 -24.63 -22.51
N LEU A 409 28.77 -23.90 -23.02
CA LEU A 409 28.96 -22.54 -23.55
C LEU A 409 29.31 -21.53 -22.45
N ALA A 410 28.75 -21.69 -21.24
CA ALA A 410 29.01 -20.82 -20.12
C ALA A 410 30.36 -21.09 -19.42
N PHE A 411 30.84 -22.33 -19.48
CA PHE A 411 32.08 -22.78 -18.84
C PHE A 411 32.94 -23.55 -19.85
N SER A 412 33.67 -22.82 -20.69
CA SER A 412 34.52 -23.38 -21.76
C SER A 412 35.58 -24.38 -21.27
N ASP A 413 35.99 -24.26 -20.01
CA ASP A 413 37.06 -25.07 -19.42
C ASP A 413 36.59 -26.46 -18.92
N LEU A 414 35.28 -26.73 -18.97
CA LEU A 414 34.70 -28.02 -18.60
C LEU A 414 34.73 -28.99 -19.79
N SER A 415 35.73 -29.87 -19.85
CA SER A 415 35.92 -30.83 -20.95
C SER A 415 34.92 -31.99 -20.99
N GLU A 416 34.28 -32.34 -19.86
CA GLU A 416 33.20 -33.34 -19.76
C GLU A 416 32.13 -32.90 -18.72
N ALA A 417 31.26 -31.98 -19.11
CA ALA A 417 30.20 -31.47 -18.23
C ALA A 417 29.11 -32.52 -17.97
N HIS A 418 28.92 -32.87 -16.71
CA HIS A 418 27.72 -33.55 -16.20
C HIS A 418 27.06 -32.68 -15.13
N VAL A 419 25.76 -32.90 -14.88
CA VAL A 419 24.92 -31.97 -14.12
C VAL A 419 25.50 -31.65 -12.73
N GLU A 420 26.01 -32.66 -12.01
CA GLU A 420 26.60 -32.49 -10.67
C GLU A 420 27.81 -31.54 -10.70
N LEU A 421 28.78 -31.77 -11.59
CA LEU A 421 29.95 -30.91 -11.77
C LEU A 421 29.56 -29.47 -12.14
N VAL A 422 28.55 -29.29 -13.00
CA VAL A 422 28.05 -27.95 -13.36
C VAL A 422 27.44 -27.25 -12.15
N VAL A 423 26.61 -27.94 -11.37
CA VAL A 423 25.99 -27.40 -10.15
C VAL A 423 27.05 -26.98 -9.13
N GLU A 424 28.08 -27.81 -8.89
CA GLU A 424 29.19 -27.47 -8.00
C GLU A 424 29.98 -26.26 -8.49
N THR A 425 30.22 -26.18 -9.81
CA THR A 425 30.96 -25.07 -10.43
C THR A 425 30.19 -23.76 -10.28
N ILE A 426 28.89 -23.76 -10.58
CA ILE A 426 28.01 -22.60 -10.38
C ILE A 426 28.00 -22.18 -8.92
N GLN A 427 27.89 -23.13 -7.98
CA GLN A 427 27.89 -22.81 -6.55
C GLN A 427 29.20 -22.15 -6.09
N LYS A 428 30.35 -22.60 -6.61
CA LYS A 428 31.65 -21.97 -6.37
C LYS A 428 31.70 -20.54 -6.91
N GLU A 429 31.19 -20.30 -8.12
CA GLU A 429 31.09 -18.95 -8.69
C GLU A 429 30.16 -18.04 -7.89
N MET A 430 29.00 -18.55 -7.44
CA MET A 430 28.12 -17.80 -6.55
C MET A 430 28.81 -17.42 -5.24
N ALA A 431 29.59 -18.33 -4.65
CA ALA A 431 30.34 -18.05 -3.43
C ALA A 431 31.39 -16.95 -3.65
N LYS A 432 32.07 -16.92 -4.81
CA LYS A 432 33.01 -15.84 -5.17
C LYS A 432 32.31 -14.49 -5.29
N GLU A 433 31.16 -14.43 -5.96
CA GLU A 433 30.39 -13.18 -6.10
C GLU A 433 29.85 -12.69 -4.75
N ALA A 434 29.30 -13.58 -3.91
CA ALA A 434 28.85 -13.23 -2.57
C ALA A 434 30.00 -12.78 -1.65
N GLN A 435 31.20 -13.33 -1.84
CA GLN A 435 32.39 -12.93 -1.07
C GLN A 435 32.77 -11.47 -1.32
N LYS A 436 32.57 -10.93 -2.53
CA LYS A 436 32.81 -9.50 -2.81
C LYS A 436 31.97 -8.59 -1.91
N LEU A 437 30.69 -8.93 -1.71
CA LEU A 437 29.82 -8.18 -0.79
C LEU A 437 30.28 -8.31 0.67
N SER A 438 30.72 -9.50 1.08
CA SER A 438 31.28 -9.68 2.44
C SER A 438 32.59 -8.92 2.65
N GLU A 439 33.42 -8.81 1.61
CA GLU A 439 34.65 -8.01 1.65
C GLU A 439 34.37 -6.52 1.80
N LEU A 440 33.33 -6.00 1.15
CA LEU A 440 32.84 -4.63 1.37
C LEU A 440 32.46 -4.42 2.84
N ASP A 441 31.66 -5.31 3.42
CA ASP A 441 31.23 -5.22 4.82
C ASP A 441 32.43 -5.21 5.78
N GLN A 442 33.36 -6.14 5.58
CA GLN A 442 34.56 -6.25 6.42
C GLN A 442 35.47 -5.03 6.26
N ALA A 443 35.65 -4.53 5.04
CA ALA A 443 36.47 -3.35 4.78
C ALA A 443 35.84 -2.08 5.35
N ALA A 444 34.54 -1.88 5.19
CA ALA A 444 33.80 -0.76 5.77
C ALA A 444 33.87 -0.76 7.30
N LYS A 445 33.66 -1.92 7.94
CA LYS A 445 33.80 -2.08 9.39
C LYS A 445 35.22 -1.76 9.86
N THR A 446 36.23 -2.31 9.21
CA THR A 446 37.64 -2.09 9.55
C THR A 446 38.01 -0.61 9.42
N LEU A 447 37.54 0.05 8.37
CA LEU A 447 37.77 1.48 8.14
C LEU A 447 37.11 2.33 9.23
N LYS A 448 35.86 2.01 9.59
CA LYS A 448 35.15 2.71 10.68
C LYS A 448 35.87 2.56 12.01
N GLU A 449 36.23 1.34 12.39
CA GLU A 449 36.95 1.05 13.64
C GLU A 449 38.33 1.75 13.67
N ALA A 450 39.06 1.77 12.55
CA ALA A 450 40.34 2.48 12.46
C ALA A 450 40.19 4.00 12.59
N LYS A 451 39.17 4.60 11.95
CA LYS A 451 38.87 6.04 12.08
C LYS A 451 38.49 6.42 13.51
N GLU A 452 37.64 5.62 14.16
CA GLU A 452 37.23 5.83 15.55
C GLU A 452 38.42 5.70 16.50
N ALA A 453 39.29 4.71 16.30
CA ALA A 453 40.49 4.50 17.12
C ALA A 453 41.54 5.62 16.96
N GLU A 454 41.79 6.09 15.74
CA GLU A 454 42.69 7.22 15.49
C GLU A 454 42.15 8.50 16.15
N LYS A 455 40.87 8.82 15.90
CA LYS A 455 40.21 10.01 16.47
C LYS A 455 40.21 9.98 18.01
N ALA A 456 40.03 8.82 18.63
CA ALA A 456 40.06 8.68 20.09
C ALA A 456 41.43 9.02 20.70
N VAL A 457 42.53 8.80 19.98
CA VAL A 457 43.90 9.03 20.47
C VAL A 457 44.46 10.38 20.02
N LEU A 458 44.22 10.76 18.76
CA LEU A 458 44.83 11.93 18.13
C LEU A 458 43.88 13.12 17.96
N GLY A 459 42.59 12.95 18.23
CA GLY A 459 41.58 14.01 18.10
C GLY A 459 41.27 14.38 16.65
N GLU A 460 40.79 15.60 16.43
CA GLU A 460 40.34 16.07 15.10
C GLU A 460 41.51 16.41 14.16
N ASN A 461 42.70 16.70 14.70
CA ASN A 461 43.90 17.06 13.92
C ASN A 461 45.04 16.06 14.18
N PRO A 462 45.05 14.90 13.49
CA PRO A 462 46.02 13.84 13.74
C PRO A 462 47.47 14.25 13.49
N ASN A 463 47.71 15.11 12.49
CA ASN A 463 49.04 15.62 12.17
C ASN A 463 49.62 16.45 13.32
N GLU A 464 48.85 17.41 13.84
CA GLU A 464 49.28 18.27 14.96
C GLU A 464 49.45 17.47 16.25
N ALA A 465 48.63 16.44 16.47
CA ALA A 465 48.78 15.56 17.62
C ALA A 465 50.07 14.71 17.55
N GLU A 466 50.41 14.18 16.39
CA GLU A 466 51.66 13.44 16.18
C GLU A 466 52.90 14.34 16.33
N GLU A 467 52.85 15.58 15.84
CA GLU A 467 53.92 16.58 16.06
C GLU A 467 54.13 16.85 17.55
N ARG A 468 53.05 17.11 18.31
CA ARG A 468 53.14 17.31 19.77
C ARG A 468 53.72 16.09 20.49
N LEU A 469 53.34 14.88 20.10
CA LEU A 469 53.92 13.66 20.68
C LEU A 469 55.41 13.51 20.33
N THR A 470 55.79 13.88 19.11
CA THR A 470 57.20 13.89 18.68
C THR A 470 58.03 14.89 19.49
N GLU A 471 57.50 16.09 19.74
CA GLU A 471 58.13 17.08 20.60
C GLU A 471 58.24 16.60 22.06
N ALA A 472 57.19 15.97 22.59
CA ALA A 472 57.19 15.42 23.95
C ALA A 472 58.24 14.32 24.13
N VAL A 473 58.42 13.43 23.15
CA VAL A 473 59.51 12.44 23.14
C VAL A 473 60.87 13.13 23.18
N ALA A 474 61.08 14.12 22.30
CA ALA A 474 62.35 14.84 22.24
C ALA A 474 62.65 15.58 23.56
N GLU A 475 61.64 16.16 24.21
CA GLU A 475 61.78 16.80 25.52
C GLU A 475 62.08 15.80 26.63
N ALA A 476 61.38 14.66 26.67
CA ALA A 476 61.60 13.63 27.67
C ALA A 476 63.00 13.00 27.54
N GLN A 477 63.49 12.80 26.31
CA GLN A 477 64.86 12.32 26.04
C GLN A 477 65.91 13.36 26.46
N ARG A 478 65.73 14.65 26.14
CA ARG A 478 66.62 15.72 26.63
C ARG A 478 66.68 15.76 28.16
N ASN A 479 65.54 15.57 28.82
CA ASN A 479 65.48 15.50 30.28
C ASN A 479 66.19 14.26 30.83
N ASP A 480 66.03 13.10 30.20
CA ASP A 480 66.69 11.85 30.59
C ASP A 480 68.22 11.99 30.51
N GLU A 481 68.74 12.48 29.38
CA GLU A 481 70.16 12.75 29.18
C GLU A 481 70.72 13.73 30.22
N ARG A 482 69.96 14.81 30.52
CA ARG A 482 70.34 15.79 31.53
C ARG A 482 70.46 15.17 32.93
N ILE A 483 69.51 14.33 33.34
CA ILE A 483 69.54 13.70 34.67
C ILE A 483 70.59 12.57 34.73
N LYS A 484 70.83 11.85 33.62
CA LYS A 484 71.97 10.91 33.51
C LYS A 484 73.30 11.63 33.68
N ALA A 485 73.48 12.79 33.05
CA ALA A 485 74.65 13.63 33.24
C ALA A 485 74.81 14.09 34.70
N ALA A 486 73.72 14.48 35.37
CA ALA A 486 73.72 14.82 36.80
C ALA A 486 74.21 13.65 37.67
N LYS A 487 73.72 12.44 37.40
CA LYS A 487 74.14 11.22 38.09
C LYS A 487 75.62 10.93 37.87
N THR A 488 76.11 10.98 36.64
CA THR A 488 77.52 10.76 36.32
C THR A 488 78.42 11.82 36.96
N ALA A 489 78.00 13.09 36.97
CA ALA A 489 78.73 14.17 37.63
C ALA A 489 78.83 13.94 39.15
N LEU A 490 77.73 13.52 39.79
CA LEU A 490 77.69 13.18 41.21
C LEU A 490 78.61 11.98 41.53
N GLU A 491 78.52 10.89 40.77
CA GLU A 491 79.35 9.70 40.94
C GLU A 491 80.84 10.04 40.78
N LYS A 492 81.19 10.84 39.76
CA LYS A 492 82.58 11.30 39.53
C LYS A 492 83.09 12.17 40.68
N HIS A 493 82.24 13.06 41.21
CA HIS A 493 82.59 13.89 42.36
C HIS A 493 82.84 13.07 43.62
N LEU A 494 81.97 12.11 43.91
CA LEU A 494 82.11 11.21 45.05
C LEU A 494 83.33 10.29 44.92
N ALA A 495 83.65 9.84 43.70
CA ALA A 495 84.84 9.03 43.43
C ALA A 495 86.16 9.81 43.56
N ALA A 496 86.14 11.13 43.31
CA ALA A 496 87.30 12.02 43.45
C ALA A 496 87.53 12.51 44.89
N GLU A 497 86.68 12.11 45.84
CA GLU A 497 86.74 12.56 47.22
C GLU A 497 87.93 11.93 47.99
N SER A 498 88.65 12.73 48.78
CA SER A 498 89.80 12.23 49.55
C SER A 498 89.35 11.21 50.62
N SER A 499 90.12 10.13 50.77
CA SER A 499 89.89 9.08 51.79
C SER A 499 89.77 9.65 53.20
N VAL A 500 90.49 10.75 53.50
CA VAL A 500 90.44 11.43 54.80
C VAL A 500 89.09 12.14 55.01
N THR A 501 88.54 12.77 53.97
CA THR A 501 87.24 13.47 54.01
C THR A 501 86.07 12.49 54.13
N ALA A 502 86.19 11.31 53.51
CA ALA A 502 85.23 10.22 53.65
C ALA A 502 85.21 9.63 55.07
N ILE A 503 86.39 9.39 55.67
CA ILE A 503 86.54 8.83 57.04
C ILE A 503 86.06 9.82 58.11
N LEU A 504 86.38 11.12 57.96
CA LEU A 504 85.97 12.18 58.90
C LEU A 504 84.54 12.69 58.68
N GLY A 505 83.77 12.05 57.80
CA GLY A 505 82.42 12.47 57.39
C GLY A 505 81.35 12.44 58.49
N PHE A 506 81.66 11.91 59.68
CA PHE A 506 80.77 11.95 60.85
C PHE A 506 80.77 13.32 61.57
N LEU A 507 81.79 14.16 61.35
CA LEU A 507 81.88 15.50 61.95
C LEU A 507 80.88 16.46 61.28
N PRO A 508 80.07 17.23 62.05
CA PRO A 508 78.99 18.07 61.51
C PRO A 508 79.43 19.07 60.42
N ALA A 509 80.59 19.71 60.59
CA ALA A 509 81.12 20.68 59.63
C ALA A 509 81.55 20.03 58.30
N ILE A 510 82.15 18.84 58.37
CA ILE A 510 82.57 18.07 57.19
C ILE A 510 81.33 17.49 56.50
N LYS A 511 80.38 16.94 57.25
CA LYS A 511 79.09 16.45 56.73
C LYS A 511 78.34 17.54 55.94
N ARG A 512 78.23 18.75 56.50
CA ARG A 512 77.56 19.89 55.83
C ARG A 512 78.31 20.31 54.55
N LYS A 513 79.64 20.34 54.58
CA LYS A 513 80.47 20.66 53.41
C LYS A 513 80.32 19.61 52.30
N ARG A 514 80.29 18.32 52.64
CA ARG A 514 80.08 17.21 51.68
C ARG A 514 78.72 17.30 50.99
N VAL A 515 77.65 17.58 51.75
CA VAL A 515 76.30 17.72 51.20
C VAL A 515 76.20 18.93 50.26
N LEU A 516 76.68 20.10 50.69
CA LEU A 516 76.69 21.30 49.84
C LEU A 516 77.51 21.10 48.55
N SER A 517 78.66 20.42 48.64
CA SER A 517 79.50 20.12 47.49
C SER A 517 78.83 19.15 46.50
N ALA A 518 78.14 18.13 47.01
CA ALA A 518 77.34 17.21 46.20
C ALA A 518 76.15 17.93 45.53
N GLN A 519 75.46 18.82 46.25
CA GLN A 519 74.38 19.65 45.69
C GLN A 519 74.89 20.61 44.61
N GLN A 520 76.00 21.30 44.88
CA GLN A 520 76.60 22.23 43.93
C GLN A 520 77.06 21.54 42.64
N THR A 521 77.52 20.29 42.74
CA THR A 521 77.93 19.48 41.57
C THR A 521 76.76 19.16 40.65
N ILE A 522 75.57 18.90 41.20
CA ILE A 522 74.38 18.57 40.40
C ILE A 522 73.54 19.80 40.02
N HIS A 523 73.78 20.96 40.64
CA HIS A 523 72.97 22.18 40.48
C HIS A 523 72.88 22.65 39.02
N GLU A 524 73.93 22.46 38.21
CA GLU A 524 73.94 22.78 36.78
C GLU A 524 72.91 21.95 35.99
N PHE A 525 72.61 20.74 36.43
CA PHE A 525 71.68 19.81 35.77
C PHE A 525 70.31 19.76 36.45
N MET A 526 70.28 20.01 37.76
CA MET A 526 69.12 19.96 38.65
C MET A 526 69.09 21.18 39.58
N PRO A 527 68.71 22.37 39.06
CA PRO A 527 68.77 23.62 39.83
C PRO A 527 67.87 23.63 41.07
N ASP A 528 66.83 22.79 41.10
CA ASP A 528 65.87 22.69 42.21
C ASP A 528 66.29 21.71 43.33
N ALA A 529 67.49 21.11 43.24
CA ALA A 529 67.96 20.06 44.15
C ALA A 529 68.64 20.60 45.44
N ASP A 530 67.89 21.38 46.22
CA ASP A 530 68.38 22.04 47.45
C ASP A 530 67.83 21.41 48.75
N GLY A 531 68.41 21.77 49.90
CA GLY A 531 67.87 21.43 51.23
C GLY A 531 68.13 20.01 51.77
N PHE A 532 69.01 19.21 51.18
CA PHE A 532 69.36 17.87 51.69
C PHE A 532 70.25 17.93 52.94
N ASN A 533 70.17 16.90 53.80
CA ASN A 533 70.94 16.79 55.04
C ASN A 533 72.00 15.67 55.02
N ARG A 534 71.95 14.77 54.02
CA ARG A 534 72.91 13.68 53.80
C ARG A 534 73.18 13.51 52.30
N VAL A 535 74.40 13.12 51.95
CA VAL A 535 74.80 12.82 50.56
C VAL A 535 73.96 11.66 49.99
N ALA A 536 73.63 10.67 50.81
CA ALA A 536 72.73 9.58 50.44
C ALA A 536 71.31 10.07 50.04
N ASP A 537 70.84 11.18 50.61
CA ASP A 537 69.54 11.76 50.24
C ASP A 537 69.63 12.42 48.86
N VAL A 538 70.78 13.02 48.51
CA VAL A 538 71.08 13.58 47.19
C VAL A 538 71.16 12.45 46.14
N GLU A 539 71.89 11.38 46.41
CA GLU A 539 71.98 10.20 45.53
C GLU A 539 70.61 9.54 45.31
N ALA A 540 69.83 9.37 46.38
CA ALA A 540 68.48 8.81 46.32
C ALA A 540 67.54 9.71 45.50
N HIS A 541 67.64 11.02 45.64
CA HIS A 541 66.86 11.99 44.86
C HIS A 541 67.20 11.92 43.36
N VAL A 542 68.49 11.99 43.00
CA VAL A 542 68.95 11.88 41.60
C VAL A 542 68.52 10.54 41.00
N THR A 543 68.70 9.44 41.73
CA THR A 543 68.32 8.09 41.26
C THR A 543 66.81 7.95 41.11
N GLY A 544 66.02 8.49 42.04
CA GLY A 544 64.56 8.51 41.96
C GLY A 544 64.06 9.36 40.80
N LYS A 545 64.66 10.52 40.57
CA LYS A 545 64.32 11.40 39.45
C LYS A 545 64.71 10.78 38.11
N LEU A 546 65.89 10.15 38.02
CA LEU A 546 66.30 9.41 36.83
C LEU A 546 65.28 8.33 36.46
N ARG A 547 64.89 7.47 37.41
CA ARG A 547 63.85 6.46 37.16
C ARG A 547 62.52 7.07 36.68
N SER A 548 62.12 8.19 37.28
CA SER A 548 60.90 8.90 36.88
C SER A 548 60.98 9.43 35.45
N VAL A 549 62.11 10.02 35.06
CA VAL A 549 62.29 10.59 33.72
C VAL A 549 62.47 9.49 32.67
N GLU A 550 63.21 8.42 32.97
CA GLU A 550 63.31 7.23 32.11
C GLU A 550 61.92 6.61 31.85
N GLN A 551 61.07 6.54 32.88
CA GLN A 551 59.70 6.05 32.74
C GLN A 551 58.84 6.98 31.88
N LEU A 552 58.98 8.31 32.04
CA LEU A 552 58.27 9.29 31.21
C LEU A 552 58.74 9.27 29.74
N ALA A 553 60.05 9.15 29.49
CA ALA A 553 60.60 9.01 28.14
C ALA A 553 60.08 7.75 27.46
N LYS A 554 60.09 6.62 28.18
CA LYS A 554 59.52 5.36 27.68
C LYS A 554 58.02 5.47 27.40
N GLN A 555 57.26 6.16 28.24
CA GLN A 555 55.82 6.38 28.03
C GLN A 555 55.57 7.24 26.79
N ALA A 556 56.29 8.36 26.65
CA ALA A 556 56.17 9.24 25.48
C ALA A 556 56.50 8.51 24.17
N GLU A 557 57.55 7.68 24.17
CA GLU A 557 57.91 6.83 23.02
C GLU A 557 56.81 5.83 22.68
N GLN A 558 56.20 5.19 23.69
CA GLN A 558 55.08 4.28 23.51
C GLN A 558 53.84 5.00 22.95
N ASP A 559 53.56 6.21 23.40
CA ASP A 559 52.43 7.01 22.95
C ASP A 559 52.59 7.43 21.48
N LEU A 560 53.80 7.88 21.09
CA LEU A 560 54.13 8.20 19.69
C LEU A 560 54.08 6.97 18.77
N GLU A 561 54.60 5.83 19.22
CA GLU A 561 54.56 4.58 18.45
C GLU A 561 53.11 4.10 18.27
N ASN A 562 52.29 4.19 19.33
CA ASN A 562 50.87 3.88 19.24
C ASN A 562 50.14 4.79 18.23
N ALA A 563 50.42 6.10 18.26
CA ALA A 563 49.90 7.06 17.31
C ALA A 563 50.22 6.67 15.86
N ARG A 564 51.50 6.44 15.54
CA ARG A 564 51.96 6.04 14.21
C ARG A 564 51.34 4.73 13.75
N ARG A 565 51.24 3.75 14.64
CA ARG A 565 50.58 2.46 14.37
C ARG A 565 49.13 2.65 13.97
N LEU A 566 48.39 3.53 14.65
CA LEU A 566 46.99 3.81 14.32
C LEU A 566 46.85 4.46 12.94
N ARG A 567 47.75 5.39 12.58
CA ARG A 567 47.76 6.00 11.24
C ARG A 567 48.04 4.99 10.13
N VAL A 568 49.01 4.10 10.34
CA VAL A 568 49.30 3.01 9.40
C VAL A 568 48.11 2.05 9.28
N ALA A 569 47.45 1.73 10.39
CA ALA A 569 46.25 0.90 10.39
C ALA A 569 45.10 1.55 9.59
N LEU A 570 44.88 2.86 9.75
CA LEU A 570 43.89 3.60 8.97
C LEU A 570 44.23 3.60 7.48
N ALA A 571 45.46 3.91 7.09
CA ALA A 571 45.88 3.90 5.68
C ALA A 571 45.73 2.51 5.03
N ASN A 572 45.99 1.43 5.78
CA ASN A 572 45.75 0.07 5.32
C ASN A 572 44.24 -0.25 5.19
N ALA A 573 43.42 0.24 6.11
CA ALA A 573 41.97 0.09 6.05
C ALA A 573 41.38 0.84 4.83
N GLU A 574 41.88 2.03 4.53
CA GLU A 574 41.49 2.81 3.34
C GLU A 574 41.86 2.09 2.03
N LYS A 575 43.07 1.54 1.93
CA LYS A 575 43.48 0.72 0.77
C LYS A 575 42.59 -0.51 0.61
N ARG A 576 42.25 -1.17 1.72
CA ARG A 576 41.34 -2.34 1.71
C ARG A 576 39.94 -1.95 1.23
N TRP A 577 39.41 -0.83 1.71
CA TRP A 577 38.12 -0.28 1.26
C TRP A 577 38.14 0.04 -0.23
N HIS A 578 39.18 0.71 -0.72
CA HIS A 578 39.32 1.04 -2.13
C HIS A 578 39.38 -0.23 -3.01
N ARG A 579 40.18 -1.23 -2.63
CA ARG A 579 40.26 -2.50 -3.35
C ARG A 579 38.90 -3.23 -3.39
N ALA A 580 38.16 -3.24 -2.28
CA ALA A 580 36.85 -3.87 -2.22
C ALA A 580 35.82 -3.15 -3.11
N LYS A 581 35.88 -1.81 -3.18
CA LYS A 581 35.06 -1.00 -4.09
C LYS A 581 35.34 -1.30 -5.56
N CYS A 582 36.63 -1.31 -5.95
CA CYS A 582 37.03 -1.61 -7.32
C CYS A 582 36.61 -3.01 -7.79
N ALA A 583 36.39 -3.95 -6.87
CA ALA A 583 35.87 -5.28 -7.21
C ALA A 583 34.38 -5.29 -7.59
N VAL A 584 33.64 -4.22 -7.27
CA VAL A 584 32.27 -3.96 -7.72
C VAL A 584 32.30 -3.20 -9.05
N ASP A 585 32.93 -2.04 -9.04
CA ASP A 585 33.10 -1.14 -10.18
C ASP A 585 34.26 -0.18 -9.88
N GLU A 586 35.19 -0.02 -10.81
CA GLU A 586 36.37 0.85 -10.64
C GLU A 586 36.01 2.35 -10.61
N ALA A 587 34.91 2.75 -11.24
CA ALA A 587 34.52 4.15 -11.43
C ALA A 587 33.44 4.65 -10.46
N VAL A 588 32.94 3.80 -9.54
CA VAL A 588 31.81 4.16 -8.67
C VAL A 588 32.23 4.97 -7.44
N GLU A 589 31.47 6.02 -7.15
CA GLU A 589 31.57 6.76 -5.90
C GLU A 589 30.94 6.01 -4.73
N ASP A 590 31.37 6.31 -3.50
CA ASP A 590 30.91 5.61 -2.28
C ASP A 590 29.38 5.71 -2.08
N LEU A 591 28.76 6.80 -2.54
CA LEU A 591 27.32 7.03 -2.44
C LEU A 591 26.48 6.15 -3.39
N ASP A 592 27.06 5.72 -4.52
CA ASP A 592 26.38 4.90 -5.53
C ASP A 592 26.76 3.42 -5.46
N LEU A 593 27.63 3.02 -4.53
CA LEU A 593 28.15 1.66 -4.40
C LEU A 593 27.06 0.60 -4.19
N GLU A 594 26.05 0.89 -3.38
CA GLU A 594 24.89 -0.01 -3.19
C GLU A 594 24.06 -0.19 -4.47
N ARG A 595 23.93 0.87 -5.27
CA ARG A 595 23.22 0.82 -6.55
C ARG A 595 24.03 0.00 -7.56
N ALA A 596 25.33 0.21 -7.64
CA ALA A 596 26.21 -0.58 -8.48
C ALA A 596 26.18 -2.06 -8.09
N ALA A 597 26.21 -2.38 -6.79
CA ALA A 597 26.12 -3.75 -6.30
C ALA A 597 24.78 -4.45 -6.65
N ASP A 598 23.66 -3.71 -6.66
CA ASP A 598 22.36 -4.21 -7.12
C ASP A 598 22.41 -4.65 -8.60
N LEU A 599 22.93 -3.77 -9.47
CA LEU A 599 22.92 -3.97 -10.93
C LEU A 599 24.00 -4.95 -11.43
N SER A 600 25.11 -5.07 -10.70
CA SER A 600 26.23 -5.95 -11.07
C SER A 600 26.18 -7.28 -10.30
N ILE A 601 26.64 -7.30 -9.05
CA ILE A 601 26.88 -8.51 -8.26
C ILE A 601 25.58 -9.24 -7.93
N ARG A 602 24.55 -8.54 -7.42
CA ARG A 602 23.31 -9.17 -6.96
C ARG A 602 22.45 -9.70 -8.11
N PHE A 603 22.43 -8.99 -9.24
CA PHE A 603 21.78 -9.50 -10.46
C PHE A 603 22.54 -10.71 -11.05
N ARG A 604 23.88 -10.69 -11.06
CA ARG A 604 24.70 -11.86 -11.46
C ARG A 604 24.46 -13.07 -10.57
N LEU A 605 24.39 -12.86 -9.25
CA LEU A 605 24.05 -13.92 -8.29
C LEU A 605 22.67 -14.55 -8.59
N PHE A 606 21.70 -13.76 -9.02
CA PHE A 606 20.38 -14.25 -9.43
C PHE A 606 20.45 -15.12 -10.69
N LEU A 607 21.19 -14.73 -11.72
CA LEU A 607 21.39 -15.56 -12.92
C LEU A 607 22.09 -16.88 -12.59
N LEU A 608 23.18 -16.83 -11.81
CA LEU A 608 23.88 -18.04 -11.36
C LEU A 608 22.96 -18.95 -10.54
N ALA A 609 22.19 -18.39 -9.59
CA ALA A 609 21.24 -19.17 -8.79
C ALA A 609 20.17 -19.83 -9.66
N THR A 610 19.71 -19.16 -10.73
CA THR A 610 18.74 -19.71 -11.68
C THR A 610 19.24 -21.04 -12.23
N HIS A 611 20.46 -21.07 -12.75
CA HIS A 611 21.03 -22.27 -13.35
C HIS A 611 21.50 -23.31 -12.34
N TYR A 612 21.88 -22.88 -11.13
CA TYR A 612 22.11 -23.78 -10.01
C TYR A 612 20.85 -24.60 -9.69
N TRP A 613 19.70 -23.92 -9.61
CA TRP A 613 18.44 -24.59 -9.27
C TRP A 613 17.88 -25.43 -10.42
N GLU A 614 18.07 -25.02 -11.67
CA GLU A 614 17.77 -25.85 -12.84
C GLU A 614 18.57 -27.16 -12.82
N GLY A 615 19.86 -27.10 -12.47
CA GLY A 615 20.70 -28.29 -12.31
C GLY A 615 20.29 -29.16 -11.11
N ARG A 616 20.00 -28.55 -9.96
CA ARG A 616 19.46 -29.27 -8.77
C ARG A 616 18.12 -29.94 -9.06
N TRP A 617 17.27 -29.33 -9.89
CA TRP A 617 16.02 -29.93 -10.34
C TRP A 617 16.28 -31.18 -11.18
N LEU A 618 17.22 -31.12 -12.13
CA LEU A 618 17.62 -32.30 -12.92
C LEU A 618 18.15 -33.43 -12.04
N LEU A 619 19.02 -33.13 -11.06
CA LEU A 619 19.50 -34.12 -10.11
C LEU A 619 18.36 -34.76 -9.30
N SER A 620 17.42 -33.95 -8.82
CA SER A 620 16.25 -34.45 -8.07
C SER A 620 15.31 -35.29 -8.92
N MET A 621 15.18 -34.98 -10.22
CA MET A 621 14.41 -35.80 -11.16
C MET A 621 15.11 -37.13 -11.46
N GLU A 622 16.44 -37.13 -11.57
CA GLU A 622 17.24 -38.32 -11.87
C GLU A 622 17.21 -39.37 -10.75
N GLU A 623 17.07 -38.94 -9.48
CA GLU A 623 16.99 -39.84 -8.31
C GLU A 623 15.81 -40.83 -8.34
N ASP A 624 14.63 -40.41 -8.83
CA ASP A 624 13.41 -41.24 -8.89
C ASP A 624 12.47 -40.83 -10.03
N LEU A 625 12.99 -40.76 -11.26
CA LEU A 625 12.24 -40.27 -12.42
C LEU A 625 10.93 -41.04 -12.65
N ALA A 626 10.98 -42.37 -12.56
CA ALA A 626 9.82 -43.23 -12.78
C ALA A 626 8.76 -43.07 -11.67
N GLY A 627 9.19 -43.00 -10.41
CA GLY A 627 8.29 -42.78 -9.28
C GLY A 627 7.66 -41.40 -9.30
N ILE A 628 8.43 -40.36 -9.66
CA ILE A 628 7.96 -38.98 -9.79
C ILE A 628 6.88 -38.89 -10.87
N ALA A 629 7.17 -39.35 -12.09
CA ALA A 629 6.23 -39.32 -13.21
C ALA A 629 4.93 -40.10 -12.92
N GLY A 630 5.03 -41.24 -12.23
CA GLY A 630 3.88 -42.06 -11.82
C GLY A 630 3.13 -41.55 -10.58
N SER A 631 3.56 -40.46 -9.94
CA SER A 631 3.01 -40.01 -8.65
C SER A 631 2.14 -38.77 -8.71
N SER A 632 1.89 -38.18 -9.87
CA SER A 632 1.20 -36.87 -10.02
C SER A 632 -0.08 -36.74 -9.17
N ASN A 633 -0.89 -37.79 -9.09
CA ASN A 633 -2.14 -37.83 -8.33
C ASN A 633 -2.01 -38.23 -6.84
N LYS A 634 -0.82 -38.66 -6.39
CA LYS A 634 -0.59 -39.06 -4.99
C LYS A 634 -0.60 -37.83 -4.08
N ARG A 635 -1.35 -37.91 -2.97
CA ARG A 635 -1.54 -36.82 -1.99
C ARG A 635 -0.90 -37.08 -0.62
N GLY A 636 -0.05 -38.10 -0.50
CA GLY A 636 0.66 -38.39 0.74
C GLY A 636 1.75 -37.36 1.05
N LYS A 637 1.99 -37.07 2.34
CA LYS A 637 2.99 -36.08 2.78
C LYS A 637 4.39 -36.34 2.21
N ALA A 638 4.82 -37.60 2.21
CA ALA A 638 6.14 -38.02 1.71
C ALA A 638 6.33 -37.78 0.20
N THR A 639 5.25 -37.66 -0.57
CA THR A 639 5.30 -37.33 -2.00
C THR A 639 5.15 -35.83 -2.24
N LEU A 640 4.26 -35.17 -1.50
CA LEU A 640 3.93 -33.76 -1.70
C LEU A 640 5.06 -32.82 -1.29
N VAL A 641 5.75 -33.07 -0.16
CA VAL A 641 6.82 -32.18 0.31
C VAL A 641 7.98 -32.11 -0.68
N PRO A 642 8.55 -33.24 -1.17
CA PRO A 642 9.57 -33.19 -2.22
C PRO A 642 9.10 -32.53 -3.51
N ARG A 643 7.84 -32.76 -3.92
CA ARG A 643 7.24 -32.10 -5.09
C ARG A 643 7.23 -30.58 -4.94
N TRP A 644 6.86 -30.07 -3.76
CA TRP A 644 6.90 -28.63 -3.49
C TRP A 644 8.31 -28.07 -3.62
N HIS A 645 9.32 -28.75 -3.06
CA HIS A 645 10.70 -28.31 -3.21
C HIS A 645 11.16 -28.32 -4.67
N ARG A 646 10.89 -29.39 -5.44
CA ARG A 646 11.20 -29.42 -6.88
C ARG A 646 10.54 -28.28 -7.65
N ARG A 647 9.25 -27.98 -7.40
CA ARG A 647 8.57 -26.83 -8.01
C ARG A 647 9.29 -25.52 -7.67
N MET A 648 9.71 -25.32 -6.42
CA MET A 648 10.42 -24.10 -5.99
C MET A 648 11.87 -24.00 -6.53
N MET A 649 12.43 -25.07 -7.12
CA MET A 649 13.67 -24.99 -7.89
C MET A 649 13.48 -24.33 -9.26
N LEU A 650 12.27 -24.31 -9.82
CA LEU A 650 12.01 -23.69 -11.13
C LEU A 650 11.24 -22.37 -11.01
N THR A 651 10.31 -22.34 -10.06
CA THR A 651 9.44 -21.20 -9.77
C THR A 651 9.57 -20.83 -8.29
N PRO A 652 10.53 -19.96 -7.90
CA PRO A 652 10.82 -19.65 -6.49
C PRO A 652 9.67 -18.99 -5.71
N CYS A 653 8.55 -18.64 -6.36
CA CYS A 653 7.36 -18.16 -5.69
C CYS A 653 6.09 -18.79 -6.28
N ALA A 654 5.18 -19.23 -5.40
CA ALA A 654 3.83 -19.60 -5.78
C ALA A 654 2.85 -18.45 -5.48
N VAL A 655 1.89 -18.20 -6.37
CA VAL A 655 0.88 -17.15 -6.22
C VAL A 655 -0.50 -17.78 -6.13
N ALA A 656 -1.26 -17.44 -5.09
CA ALA A 656 -2.60 -17.98 -4.84
C ALA A 656 -3.56 -16.90 -4.32
N THR A 657 -4.85 -17.20 -4.30
CA THR A 657 -5.81 -16.43 -3.50
C THR A 657 -5.87 -16.97 -2.08
N PHE A 658 -6.20 -16.14 -1.08
CA PHE A 658 -6.39 -16.63 0.30
C PHE A 658 -7.40 -17.76 0.42
N ALA A 659 -8.40 -17.79 -0.45
CA ALA A 659 -9.41 -18.82 -0.47
C ALA A 659 -8.96 -20.16 -1.07
N SER A 660 -8.04 -20.13 -2.03
CA SER A 660 -7.51 -21.36 -2.63
C SER A 660 -6.33 -21.93 -1.85
N LEU A 661 -5.57 -21.07 -1.17
CA LEU A 661 -4.33 -21.42 -0.49
C LEU A 661 -4.46 -22.59 0.52
N PRO A 662 -5.44 -22.60 1.46
CA PRO A 662 -5.59 -23.71 2.40
C PRO A 662 -5.75 -25.06 1.68
N GLY A 663 -6.55 -25.11 0.62
CA GLY A 663 -6.76 -26.33 -0.16
C GLY A 663 -5.48 -26.85 -0.83
N LYS A 664 -4.60 -25.95 -1.28
CA LYS A 664 -3.32 -26.29 -1.93
C LYS A 664 -2.25 -26.80 -0.97
N LEU A 665 -2.39 -26.52 0.33
CA LEU A 665 -1.45 -26.95 1.39
C LEU A 665 -2.00 -28.09 2.23
N THR A 666 -2.76 -28.97 1.61
CA THR A 666 -3.32 -30.18 2.24
C THR A 666 -2.60 -31.45 1.81
N TYR A 667 -2.64 -32.46 2.68
CA TYR A 667 -2.18 -33.82 2.38
C TYR A 667 -3.14 -34.86 2.97
N SER A 668 -3.13 -36.05 2.38
CA SER A 668 -3.92 -37.19 2.85
C SER A 668 -3.14 -37.98 3.89
N ARG A 669 -3.75 -38.19 5.06
CA ARG A 669 -3.23 -38.97 6.18
C ARG A 669 -4.15 -40.14 6.47
N LYS A 670 -3.61 -41.34 6.72
CA LYS A 670 -4.41 -42.50 7.11
C LYS A 670 -4.48 -42.55 8.65
N THR A 671 -5.69 -42.45 9.20
CA THR A 671 -5.95 -42.51 10.65
C THR A 671 -7.07 -43.53 10.89
N GLY A 672 -6.82 -44.56 11.71
CA GLY A 672 -7.84 -45.57 12.05
C GLY A 672 -8.42 -46.32 10.83
N GLY A 673 -7.62 -46.54 9.78
CA GLY A 673 -8.07 -47.20 8.55
C GLY A 673 -8.77 -46.28 7.53
N LYS A 674 -9.21 -45.07 7.92
CA LYS A 674 -9.83 -44.07 7.04
C LYS A 674 -8.80 -43.02 6.58
N TRP A 675 -9.02 -42.45 5.40
CA TRP A 675 -8.23 -41.31 4.90
C TRP A 675 -8.83 -40.01 5.42
N ALA A 676 -7.98 -39.14 5.96
CA ALA A 676 -8.33 -37.81 6.44
C ALA A 676 -7.48 -36.75 5.72
N LYS A 677 -8.06 -35.56 5.54
CA LYS A 677 -7.37 -34.35 5.06
C LYS A 677 -6.67 -33.68 6.24
N ASP A 678 -5.41 -33.30 6.04
CA ASP A 678 -4.57 -32.62 7.03
C ASP A 678 -3.76 -31.51 6.35
N TYR A 679 -3.20 -30.58 7.11
CA TYR A 679 -2.56 -29.36 6.62
C TYR A 679 -1.06 -29.33 6.87
N LEU A 680 -0.34 -28.69 5.95
CA LEU A 680 1.09 -28.40 6.09
C LEU A 680 1.30 -27.14 6.94
N TYR A 681 1.10 -27.24 8.25
CA TYR A 681 1.35 -26.13 9.19
C TYR A 681 2.83 -25.72 9.21
N SER A 682 3.09 -24.41 9.33
CA SER A 682 4.44 -23.83 9.34
C SER A 682 5.34 -24.34 8.21
N PHE A 683 4.77 -24.63 7.03
CA PHE A 683 5.49 -25.17 5.88
C PHE A 683 6.02 -24.08 4.94
N ILE A 684 5.25 -23.01 4.74
CA ILE A 684 5.68 -21.85 3.97
C ILE A 684 6.79 -21.13 4.74
N ASP A 685 7.98 -21.00 4.16
CA ASP A 685 9.11 -20.29 4.76
C ASP A 685 8.89 -18.77 4.80
N LEU A 686 8.19 -18.23 3.79
CA LEU A 686 7.74 -16.84 3.76
C LEU A 686 6.37 -16.72 3.08
N LEU A 687 5.35 -16.28 3.84
CA LEU A 687 4.08 -15.87 3.29
C LEU A 687 4.13 -14.37 2.96
N ILE A 688 3.95 -14.03 1.69
CA ILE A 688 3.83 -12.66 1.22
C ILE A 688 2.35 -12.34 1.10
N VAL A 689 1.89 -11.29 1.76
CA VAL A 689 0.52 -10.79 1.65
C VAL A 689 0.57 -9.46 0.93
N ASP A 690 0.01 -9.38 -0.26
CA ASP A 690 -0.03 -8.14 -1.05
C ASP A 690 -1.43 -7.53 -1.06
N GLU A 691 -1.47 -6.20 -1.21
CA GLU A 691 -2.67 -5.38 -1.01
C GLU A 691 -3.35 -5.66 0.35
N ALA A 692 -2.54 -5.89 1.39
CA ALA A 692 -3.00 -6.30 2.71
C ALA A 692 -3.97 -5.31 3.38
N GLY A 693 -3.97 -4.05 2.94
CA GLY A 693 -4.94 -3.03 3.37
C GLY A 693 -6.37 -3.33 2.92
N GLN A 694 -6.56 -4.21 1.93
CA GLN A 694 -7.85 -4.61 1.33
C GLN A 694 -8.27 -6.03 1.71
N VAL A 695 -7.50 -6.69 2.59
CA VAL A 695 -7.74 -8.07 2.98
C VAL A 695 -8.36 -8.08 4.37
N LEU A 696 -9.54 -8.69 4.52
CA LEU A 696 -10.19 -8.86 5.82
C LEU A 696 -9.33 -9.74 6.76
N PRO A 697 -9.27 -9.43 8.07
CA PRO A 697 -8.51 -10.22 9.05
C PRO A 697 -8.90 -11.71 9.05
N GLU A 698 -10.18 -12.01 9.03
CA GLU A 698 -10.74 -13.37 9.07
C GLU A 698 -10.53 -14.16 7.77
N VAL A 699 -10.31 -13.48 6.64
CA VAL A 699 -9.98 -14.17 5.38
C VAL A 699 -8.52 -14.60 5.34
N SER A 700 -7.61 -13.79 5.90
CA SER A 700 -6.17 -14.07 5.90
C SER A 700 -5.69 -14.83 7.14
N GLY A 701 -6.39 -14.69 8.27
CA GLY A 701 -5.97 -15.13 9.60
C GLY A 701 -5.51 -16.57 9.63
N ALA A 702 -6.34 -17.50 9.16
CA ALA A 702 -6.02 -18.93 9.14
C ALA A 702 -4.75 -19.26 8.32
N SER A 703 -4.48 -18.52 7.23
CA SER A 703 -3.32 -18.77 6.36
C SER A 703 -1.99 -18.48 7.04
N PHE A 704 -1.94 -17.61 8.06
CA PHE A 704 -0.72 -17.41 8.87
C PHE A 704 -0.31 -18.67 9.65
N SER A 705 -1.20 -19.64 9.85
CA SER A 705 -0.85 -20.93 10.45
C SER A 705 0.00 -21.83 9.55
N LEU A 706 -0.04 -21.58 8.24
CA LEU A 706 0.67 -22.36 7.23
C LEU A 706 2.10 -21.88 7.03
N ALA A 707 2.48 -20.76 7.65
CA ALA A 707 3.75 -20.08 7.41
C ALA A 707 4.60 -19.88 8.66
N LYS A 708 5.93 -19.86 8.46
CA LYS A 708 6.92 -19.63 9.51
C LYS A 708 7.08 -18.15 9.82
N ARG A 709 7.01 -17.28 8.82
CA ARG A 709 7.09 -15.81 8.92
C ARG A 709 6.35 -15.16 7.76
N ALA A 710 6.03 -13.88 7.87
CA ALA A 710 5.28 -13.15 6.85
C ALA A 710 5.88 -11.79 6.49
N LEU A 711 5.75 -11.44 5.21
CA LEU A 711 5.97 -10.11 4.68
C LEU A 711 4.61 -9.57 4.21
N VAL A 712 4.07 -8.60 4.93
CA VAL A 712 2.72 -8.06 4.69
C VAL A 712 2.87 -6.66 4.11
N ILE A 713 2.40 -6.48 2.88
CA ILE A 713 2.57 -5.28 2.08
C ILE A 713 1.19 -4.71 1.77
N GLY A 714 0.99 -3.43 2.06
CA GLY A 714 -0.28 -2.78 1.81
C GLY A 714 -0.20 -1.29 2.08
N ASP A 715 -1.37 -0.66 2.16
CA ASP A 715 -1.49 0.75 2.53
C ASP A 715 -2.85 0.96 3.18
N THR A 716 -2.88 1.37 4.44
CA THR A 716 -4.11 1.67 5.18
C THR A 716 -4.73 3.02 4.79
N ARG A 717 -4.03 3.84 4.01
CA ARG A 717 -4.52 5.11 3.46
C ARG A 717 -5.13 4.95 2.06
N GLN A 718 -5.22 3.72 1.55
CA GLN A 718 -6.01 3.36 0.36
C GLN A 718 -7.39 2.83 0.79
N ILE A 719 -8.15 2.25 -0.16
CA ILE A 719 -9.50 1.72 0.10
C ILE A 719 -9.42 0.54 1.08
N GLU A 720 -10.27 0.61 2.11
CA GLU A 720 -10.47 -0.39 3.16
C GLU A 720 -11.17 -1.66 2.61
N PRO A 721 -11.05 -2.82 3.28
CA PRO A 721 -11.78 -4.00 2.85
C PRO A 721 -13.29 -3.80 3.05
N ILE A 722 -14.10 -4.32 2.13
CA ILE A 722 -15.55 -4.31 2.27
C ILE A 722 -15.97 -5.57 3.04
N SER A 723 -16.46 -5.39 4.26
CA SER A 723 -17.11 -6.44 5.04
C SER A 723 -18.57 -6.60 4.60
N SER A 724 -19.02 -7.84 4.38
CA SER A 724 -20.46 -8.15 4.26
C SER A 724 -21.14 -8.30 5.61
N VAL A 725 -20.38 -8.42 6.71
CA VAL A 725 -20.92 -8.50 8.07
C VAL A 725 -21.28 -7.10 8.57
N PRO A 726 -22.55 -6.86 8.97
CA PRO A 726 -22.96 -5.59 9.57
C PRO A 726 -22.30 -5.35 10.93
N LYS A 727 -22.07 -4.08 11.30
CA LYS A 727 -21.47 -3.69 12.59
C LYS A 727 -22.17 -4.30 13.82
N PRO A 728 -23.52 -4.36 13.91
CA PRO A 728 -24.18 -5.02 15.03
C PRO A 728 -23.84 -6.51 15.15
N VAL A 729 -23.73 -7.22 14.02
CA VAL A 729 -23.33 -8.64 14.00
C VAL A 729 -21.88 -8.79 14.44
N ASP A 730 -20.99 -7.92 13.97
CA ASP A 730 -19.58 -7.93 14.35
C ASP A 730 -19.39 -7.77 15.89
N VAL A 731 -20.12 -6.81 16.48
CA VAL A 731 -20.18 -6.63 17.94
C VAL A 731 -20.76 -7.85 18.63
N GLY A 732 -21.83 -8.44 18.08
CA GLY A 732 -22.43 -9.69 18.57
C GLY A 732 -21.44 -10.83 18.64
N ASN A 733 -20.70 -11.07 17.55
CA ASN A 733 -19.69 -12.12 17.44
C ASN A 733 -18.55 -11.93 18.44
N LEU A 734 -18.12 -10.69 18.70
CA LEU A 734 -17.12 -10.40 19.75
C LEU A 734 -17.64 -10.71 21.15
N ARG A 735 -18.92 -10.44 21.45
CA ARG A 735 -19.55 -10.75 22.74
C ARG A 735 -19.69 -12.25 22.95
N GLU A 736 -20.15 -12.96 21.93
CA GLU A 736 -20.35 -14.41 21.91
C GLU A 736 -19.07 -15.16 22.31
N VAL A 737 -17.91 -14.79 21.73
CA VAL A 737 -16.63 -15.41 22.08
C VAL A 737 -15.98 -14.82 23.35
N GLY A 738 -16.63 -13.85 23.99
CA GLY A 738 -16.18 -13.16 25.20
C GLY A 738 -14.92 -12.32 24.99
N LEU A 739 -14.79 -11.65 23.84
CA LEU A 739 -13.75 -10.64 23.55
C LEU A 739 -14.21 -9.22 23.87
N LEU A 740 -15.52 -8.95 23.82
CA LEU A 740 -16.13 -7.67 24.20
C LEU A 740 -17.12 -7.89 25.36
N GLN A 741 -16.98 -7.11 26.44
CA GLN A 741 -17.90 -7.16 27.58
C GLN A 741 -18.81 -5.93 27.61
N ASN A 742 -18.22 -4.74 27.45
CA ASN A 742 -18.94 -3.47 27.44
C ASN A 742 -18.73 -2.73 26.10
N ASP A 743 -19.70 -1.91 25.68
CA ASP A 743 -19.61 -1.18 24.41
C ASP A 743 -18.50 -0.11 24.39
N GLU A 744 -18.09 0.39 25.56
CA GLU A 744 -17.00 1.35 25.71
C GLU A 744 -15.63 0.77 25.27
N ASP A 745 -15.47 -0.55 25.35
CA ASP A 745 -14.23 -1.25 24.98
C ASP A 745 -14.06 -1.38 23.45
N TRP A 746 -15.10 -1.09 22.67
CA TRP A 746 -15.08 -1.25 21.20
C TRP A 746 -13.97 -0.44 20.54
N SER A 747 -13.75 0.79 21.00
CA SER A 747 -12.73 1.68 20.42
C SER A 747 -11.32 1.09 20.55
N GLU A 748 -11.00 0.54 21.73
CA GLU A 748 -9.70 -0.09 21.99
C GLU A 748 -9.53 -1.39 21.18
N LEU A 749 -10.56 -2.22 21.06
CA LEU A 749 -10.51 -3.44 20.26
C LEU A 749 -10.38 -3.14 18.76
N SER A 750 -11.16 -2.20 18.24
CA SER A 750 -11.11 -1.73 16.85
C SER A 750 -9.74 -1.15 16.50
N ALA A 751 -9.06 -0.50 17.45
CA ALA A 751 -7.70 0.01 17.27
C ALA A 751 -6.67 -1.10 16.99
N ARG A 752 -6.90 -2.32 17.51
CA ARG A 752 -6.01 -3.48 17.30
C ARG A 752 -6.10 -4.09 15.90
N GLY A 753 -7.08 -3.68 15.09
CA GLY A 753 -7.17 -4.00 13.67
C GLY A 753 -7.59 -5.43 13.32
N PHE A 754 -7.98 -6.26 14.29
CA PHE A 754 -8.44 -7.63 14.04
C PHE A 754 -9.95 -7.75 13.83
N CYS A 755 -10.72 -6.66 14.04
CA CYS A 755 -12.16 -6.63 13.87
C CYS A 755 -12.56 -6.71 12.39
N THR A 756 -13.66 -7.40 12.09
CA THR A 756 -14.19 -7.61 10.74
C THR A 756 -14.57 -6.29 10.05
N THR A 757 -15.22 -5.37 10.77
CA THR A 757 -15.77 -4.13 10.17
C THR A 757 -14.78 -2.95 10.08
N SER A 758 -13.65 -3.01 10.78
CA SER A 758 -12.67 -1.90 10.83
C SER A 758 -11.23 -2.34 10.62
N GLY A 759 -10.98 -3.64 10.60
CA GLY A 759 -9.65 -4.24 10.53
C GLY A 759 -9.17 -4.55 9.12
N SER A 760 -7.91 -4.95 9.02
CA SER A 760 -7.35 -5.51 7.79
C SER A 760 -6.12 -6.36 8.11
N ALA A 761 -5.70 -7.21 7.17
CA ALA A 761 -4.46 -7.96 7.26
C ALA A 761 -3.24 -7.04 7.46
N MET A 762 -3.28 -5.83 6.89
CA MET A 762 -2.25 -4.82 7.13
C MET A 762 -2.26 -4.35 8.58
N ARG A 763 -3.40 -3.97 9.15
CA ARG A 763 -3.47 -3.45 10.52
C ARG A 763 -3.02 -4.48 11.57
N ILE A 764 -3.43 -5.75 11.44
CA ILE A 764 -2.97 -6.82 12.34
C ILE A 764 -1.46 -7.07 12.19
N ALA A 765 -0.91 -6.95 10.98
CA ALA A 765 0.52 -7.09 10.75
C ALA A 765 1.33 -5.91 11.31
N GLN A 766 0.83 -4.68 11.18
CA GLN A 766 1.45 -3.50 11.76
C GLN A 766 1.52 -3.60 13.28
N GLU A 767 0.43 -4.06 13.93
CA GLU A 767 0.42 -4.24 15.38
C GLU A 767 1.38 -5.36 15.83
N ALA A 768 1.54 -6.41 15.02
CA ALA A 768 2.46 -7.52 15.24
C ALA A 768 3.92 -7.24 14.85
N CYS A 769 4.19 -6.19 14.05
CA CYS A 769 5.52 -5.86 13.56
C CYS A 769 6.38 -5.23 14.65
N LYS A 770 7.59 -5.76 14.84
CA LYS A 770 8.53 -5.29 15.87
C LYS A 770 9.36 -4.08 15.45
N VAL A 771 9.41 -3.80 14.14
CA VAL A 771 10.25 -2.75 13.55
C VAL A 771 9.36 -1.56 13.19
N SER A 772 9.69 -0.38 13.72
CA SER A 772 8.89 0.84 13.51
C SER A 772 9.77 2.09 13.61
N PRO A 773 10.65 2.35 12.62
CA PRO A 773 11.57 3.49 12.64
C PRO A 773 10.88 4.86 12.49
N TYR A 774 9.62 4.92 12.03
CA TYR A 774 8.89 6.16 11.76
C TYR A 774 7.81 6.43 12.81
N SER A 775 8.16 7.15 13.88
CA SER A 775 7.27 7.40 15.03
C SER A 775 6.03 8.24 14.72
N GLU A 776 6.07 9.03 13.65
CA GLU A 776 4.94 9.89 13.21
C GLU A 776 3.91 9.14 12.36
N LEU A 777 4.19 7.90 11.97
CA LEU A 777 3.35 7.07 11.11
C LEU A 777 2.94 5.79 11.88
N GLU A 778 2.01 5.02 11.31
CA GLU A 778 1.62 3.73 11.85
C GLU A 778 2.81 2.75 11.87
N LYS A 779 2.81 1.77 12.78
CA LYS A 779 3.90 0.79 12.93
C LYS A 779 4.26 0.10 11.62
N GLY A 780 5.53 -0.26 11.46
CA GLY A 780 6.06 -0.96 10.31
C GLY A 780 7.12 -0.16 9.56
N LEU A 781 7.52 -0.69 8.41
CA LEU A 781 8.43 -0.07 7.45
C LEU A 781 7.62 0.63 6.34
N TYR A 782 8.24 1.59 5.65
CA TYR A 782 7.59 2.39 4.62
C TYR A 782 8.44 2.45 3.36
N LEU A 783 7.79 2.56 2.21
CA LEU A 783 8.41 2.93 0.94
C LEU A 783 8.00 4.37 0.62
N PHE A 784 8.97 5.29 0.53
CA PHE A 784 8.68 6.72 0.33
C PHE A 784 8.89 7.20 -1.10
N GLU A 785 9.71 6.51 -1.89
CA GLU A 785 10.13 7.00 -3.19
C GLU A 785 9.07 6.73 -4.28
N HIS A 786 8.32 7.76 -4.62
CA HIS A 786 7.22 7.70 -5.58
C HIS A 786 7.70 8.03 -7.01
N ARG A 787 7.51 7.11 -7.96
CA ARG A 787 8.01 7.23 -9.35
C ARG A 787 6.92 7.27 -10.41
N ARG A 788 5.64 7.25 -10.02
CA ARG A 788 4.52 7.12 -10.96
C ARG A 788 4.00 8.48 -11.42
N CYS A 789 3.51 9.28 -10.49
CA CYS A 789 2.82 10.52 -10.76
C CYS A 789 3.82 11.68 -10.82
N TYR A 790 3.52 12.71 -11.61
CA TYR A 790 4.22 13.99 -11.50
C TYR A 790 4.01 14.62 -10.11
N ASP A 791 4.92 15.51 -9.74
CA ASP A 791 5.00 16.13 -8.42
C ASP A 791 3.70 16.84 -8.02
N GLU A 792 3.04 17.49 -8.99
CA GLU A 792 1.78 18.20 -8.82
C GLU A 792 0.64 17.27 -8.39
N ILE A 793 0.59 16.06 -8.97
CA ILE A 793 -0.44 15.05 -8.67
C ILE A 793 -0.17 14.42 -7.30
N ILE A 794 1.03 13.89 -7.09
CA ILE A 794 1.33 13.17 -5.84
C ILE A 794 1.42 14.12 -4.64
N GLY A 795 1.71 15.40 -4.86
CA GLY A 795 1.75 16.42 -3.82
C GLY A 795 0.47 16.47 -2.99
N TYR A 796 -0.70 16.35 -3.64
CA TYR A 796 -1.99 16.29 -2.96
C TYR A 796 -2.09 15.07 -2.03
N SER A 797 -1.86 13.87 -2.55
CA SER A 797 -1.88 12.62 -1.78
C SER A 797 -0.86 12.64 -0.62
N ASN A 798 0.32 13.23 -0.86
CA ASN A 798 1.38 13.35 0.13
C ASN A 798 0.96 14.24 1.32
N ALA A 799 0.32 15.38 1.03
CA ALA A 799 -0.23 16.27 2.04
C ALA A 799 -1.40 15.62 2.79
N LEU A 800 -2.34 15.00 2.07
CA LEU A 800 -3.56 14.43 2.63
C LEU A 800 -3.30 13.21 3.53
N CYS A 801 -2.44 12.28 3.08
CA CYS A 801 -2.34 10.95 3.69
C CYS A 801 -0.99 10.62 4.33
N TYR A 802 0.09 11.25 3.88
CA TYR A 802 1.45 10.80 4.19
C TYR A 802 2.31 11.86 4.89
N LYS A 803 1.70 12.96 5.35
CA LYS A 803 2.35 14.02 6.15
C LYS A 803 3.61 14.59 5.49
N GLY A 804 3.61 14.68 4.15
CA GLY A 804 4.76 15.19 3.39
C GLY A 804 5.97 14.24 3.31
N LYS A 805 5.86 12.98 3.78
CA LYS A 805 7.00 12.04 3.82
C LYS A 805 7.29 11.36 2.48
N LEU A 806 6.34 11.30 1.54
CA LEU A 806 6.62 10.77 0.20
C LEU A 806 7.62 11.67 -0.53
N ARG A 807 8.52 11.04 -1.27
CA ARG A 807 9.54 11.70 -2.10
C ARG A 807 9.16 11.50 -3.56
N PRO A 808 8.62 12.53 -4.24
CA PRO A 808 8.39 12.48 -5.68
C PRO A 808 9.74 12.38 -6.41
N LEU A 809 9.88 11.37 -7.27
CA LEU A 809 11.10 11.12 -8.06
C LEU A 809 10.85 11.16 -9.57
N ARG A 810 9.61 11.41 -10.00
CA ARG A 810 9.29 11.60 -11.42
C ARG A 810 9.64 13.01 -11.89
N GLY A 811 9.47 14.01 -11.03
CA GLY A 811 9.67 15.42 -11.35
C GLY A 811 8.36 16.15 -11.67
N PRO A 812 8.42 17.47 -11.92
CA PRO A 812 7.26 18.27 -12.28
C PRO A 812 6.77 17.96 -13.70
N VAL A 813 5.56 18.43 -14.01
CA VAL A 813 5.04 18.37 -15.38
C VAL A 813 5.98 19.15 -16.34
N PRO A 814 6.34 18.59 -17.50
CA PRO A 814 7.14 19.30 -18.49
C PRO A 814 6.47 20.60 -18.96
N PRO A 815 7.21 21.70 -19.17
CA PRO A 815 6.64 23.00 -19.57
C PRO A 815 5.86 23.00 -20.91
N ASP A 816 6.13 22.03 -21.79
CA ASP A 816 5.48 21.84 -23.08
C ASP A 816 4.30 20.85 -23.03
N ALA A 817 3.95 20.35 -21.85
CA ALA A 817 2.80 19.48 -21.68
C ALA A 817 1.49 20.25 -21.96
N LYS A 818 0.64 19.67 -22.80
CA LYS A 818 -0.66 20.25 -23.17
C LYS A 818 -1.74 20.08 -22.11
N LEU A 819 -1.56 19.16 -21.18
CA LEU A 819 -2.43 18.96 -20.03
C LEU A 819 -1.63 19.21 -18.76
N PRO A 820 -2.22 19.88 -17.76
CA PRO A 820 -1.59 20.04 -16.46
C PRO A 820 -1.53 18.71 -15.70
N GLY A 821 -0.67 18.63 -14.70
CA GLY A 821 -0.62 17.48 -13.79
C GLY A 821 -1.92 17.34 -13.01
N LEU A 822 -2.39 18.44 -12.42
CA LEU A 822 -3.72 18.57 -11.85
C LEU A 822 -4.50 19.62 -12.64
N GLY A 823 -5.61 19.24 -13.23
CA GLY A 823 -6.46 20.13 -14.01
C GLY A 823 -7.91 20.11 -13.56
N TYR A 824 -8.66 21.15 -13.88
CA TYR A 824 -10.09 21.20 -13.63
C TYR A 824 -10.87 21.84 -14.78
N LEU A 825 -12.08 21.36 -15.02
CA LEU A 825 -13.08 22.03 -15.85
C LEU A 825 -14.31 22.31 -14.99
N HIS A 826 -14.67 23.60 -14.88
CA HIS A 826 -15.89 24.01 -14.21
C HIS A 826 -17.11 23.59 -15.03
N VAL A 827 -17.98 22.79 -14.44
CA VAL A 827 -19.25 22.33 -15.03
C VAL A 827 -20.39 22.68 -14.09
N ASP A 828 -21.17 23.70 -14.43
CA ASP A 828 -22.31 24.18 -13.64
C ASP A 828 -23.57 23.32 -13.88
N GLY A 829 -23.42 22.00 -13.71
CA GLY A 829 -24.47 21.01 -13.90
C GLY A 829 -25.28 20.77 -12.64
N ARG A 830 -26.56 20.42 -12.79
CA ARG A 830 -27.43 20.08 -11.66
C ARG A 830 -27.23 18.62 -11.23
N ALA A 831 -26.82 18.44 -9.97
CA ALA A 831 -26.79 17.13 -9.34
C ALA A 831 -28.21 16.66 -9.00
N ILE A 832 -28.60 15.50 -9.51
CA ILE A 832 -29.91 14.87 -9.26
C ILE A 832 -29.75 13.59 -8.46
N ARG A 833 -30.68 13.35 -7.52
CA ARG A 833 -30.72 12.11 -6.74
C ARG A 833 -31.65 11.10 -7.41
N ILE A 834 -31.10 9.93 -7.76
CA ILE A 834 -31.85 8.80 -8.31
C ILE A 834 -31.66 7.61 -7.36
N GLY A 835 -32.64 7.38 -6.49
CA GLY A 835 -32.54 6.38 -5.42
C GLY A 835 -31.52 6.75 -4.32
N SER A 836 -30.54 5.87 -4.03
CA SER A 836 -29.39 6.18 -3.15
C SER A 836 -28.31 6.99 -3.84
N SER A 837 -28.28 6.92 -5.16
CA SER A 837 -27.15 7.39 -5.93
C SER A 837 -27.42 8.79 -6.47
N ARG A 838 -26.39 9.42 -7.01
CA ARG A 838 -26.47 10.74 -7.61
C ARG A 838 -25.90 10.68 -9.02
N ALA A 839 -26.37 11.61 -9.85
CA ALA A 839 -25.83 11.84 -11.17
C ALA A 839 -25.85 13.32 -11.51
N ASN A 840 -24.92 13.73 -12.37
CA ASN A 840 -24.87 15.03 -13.00
C ASN A 840 -24.75 14.77 -14.51
N LEU A 841 -25.86 14.96 -15.22
CA LEU A 841 -25.95 14.64 -16.64
C LEU A 841 -25.07 15.56 -17.49
N LEU A 842 -24.93 16.82 -17.10
CA LEU A 842 -24.08 17.77 -17.80
C LEU A 842 -22.60 17.40 -17.65
N GLU A 843 -22.15 17.02 -16.45
CA GLU A 843 -20.79 16.46 -16.26
C GLU A 843 -20.58 15.25 -17.18
N ALA A 844 -21.53 14.31 -17.22
CA ALA A 844 -21.39 13.09 -18.02
C ALA A 844 -21.27 13.37 -19.52
N ARG A 845 -22.13 14.25 -20.06
CA ARG A 845 -22.08 14.67 -21.46
C ARG A 845 -20.82 15.46 -21.79
N THR A 846 -20.42 16.39 -20.91
CA THR A 846 -19.21 17.20 -21.07
C THR A 846 -17.95 16.35 -21.10
N ILE A 847 -17.84 15.34 -20.21
CA ILE A 847 -16.72 14.40 -20.22
C ILE A 847 -16.66 13.63 -21.55
N ALA A 848 -17.80 13.09 -22.01
CA ALA A 848 -17.84 12.38 -23.28
C ALA A 848 -17.48 13.28 -24.47
N ALA A 849 -17.95 14.54 -24.45
CA ALA A 849 -17.62 15.54 -25.46
C ALA A 849 -16.15 15.91 -25.48
N TRP A 850 -15.56 16.13 -24.31
CA TRP A 850 -14.15 16.43 -24.16
C TRP A 850 -13.28 15.27 -24.64
N LEU A 851 -13.63 14.03 -24.28
CA LEU A 851 -12.92 12.83 -24.71
C LEU A 851 -12.92 12.68 -26.24
N ASP A 852 -14.06 12.92 -26.87
CA ASP A 852 -14.24 12.85 -28.32
C ASP A 852 -13.39 13.93 -29.03
N ALA A 853 -13.47 15.18 -28.57
CA ALA A 853 -12.70 16.30 -29.12
C ALA A 853 -11.18 16.12 -28.98
N ASN A 854 -10.72 15.51 -27.89
CA ASN A 854 -9.29 15.32 -27.59
C ASN A 854 -8.74 13.95 -28.03
N ARG A 855 -9.57 13.08 -28.64
CA ARG A 855 -9.18 11.72 -29.00
C ARG A 855 -7.89 11.66 -29.82
N SER A 856 -7.87 12.34 -30.97
CA SER A 856 -6.76 12.27 -31.94
C SER A 856 -5.44 12.73 -31.32
N GLU A 857 -5.49 13.76 -30.47
CA GLU A 857 -4.32 14.29 -29.81
C GLU A 857 -3.77 13.33 -28.74
N LEU A 858 -4.65 12.80 -27.88
CA LEU A 858 -4.27 11.84 -26.85
C LEU A 858 -3.69 10.56 -27.45
N GLU A 859 -4.35 10.00 -28.48
CA GLU A 859 -3.89 8.80 -29.17
C GLU A 859 -2.54 9.03 -29.84
N SER A 860 -2.32 10.19 -30.47
CA SER A 860 -1.03 10.57 -31.05
C SER A 860 0.07 10.75 -30.00
N ARG A 861 -0.25 11.30 -28.82
CA ARG A 861 0.74 11.53 -27.75
C ARG A 861 1.19 10.23 -27.10
N TYR A 862 0.24 9.35 -26.80
CA TYR A 862 0.50 8.12 -26.03
C TYR A 862 0.73 6.88 -26.86
N GLN A 863 0.53 6.94 -28.19
CA GLN A 863 0.69 5.81 -29.11
C GLN A 863 -0.15 4.60 -28.67
N ALA A 864 -1.37 4.87 -28.18
CA ALA A 864 -2.31 3.89 -27.65
C ALA A 864 -3.74 4.32 -27.97
N ARG A 865 -4.70 3.40 -27.84
CA ARG A 865 -6.14 3.71 -28.00
C ARG A 865 -6.63 4.55 -26.83
N LEU A 866 -7.57 5.47 -27.06
CA LEU A 866 -8.15 6.34 -26.03
C LEU A 866 -8.57 5.58 -24.76
N GLU A 867 -9.18 4.41 -24.93
CA GLU A 867 -9.68 3.54 -23.86
C GLU A 867 -8.57 3.00 -22.94
N GLN A 868 -7.32 2.95 -23.42
CA GLN A 868 -6.14 2.55 -22.66
C GLN A 868 -5.42 3.74 -22.00
N ILE A 869 -5.68 4.95 -22.50
CA ILE A 869 -5.07 6.21 -22.05
C ILE A 869 -5.87 6.80 -20.88
N VAL A 870 -7.20 6.79 -20.98
CA VAL A 870 -8.07 7.49 -20.03
C VAL A 870 -8.85 6.51 -19.15
N GLY A 871 -8.95 6.84 -17.86
CA GLY A 871 -9.91 6.23 -16.95
C GLY A 871 -10.84 7.30 -16.36
N VAL A 872 -12.12 6.99 -16.20
CA VAL A 872 -13.10 7.91 -15.61
C VAL A 872 -13.60 7.34 -14.28
N VAL A 873 -13.47 8.14 -13.21
CA VAL A 873 -13.83 7.78 -11.85
C VAL A 873 -14.91 8.71 -11.33
N THR A 874 -15.89 8.14 -10.63
CA THR A 874 -16.92 8.91 -9.94
C THR A 874 -17.39 8.17 -8.69
N PRO A 875 -17.75 8.86 -7.59
CA PRO A 875 -18.15 8.19 -6.36
C PRO A 875 -19.51 7.47 -6.48
N PHE A 876 -20.31 7.76 -7.51
CA PHE A 876 -21.69 7.29 -7.59
C PHE A 876 -21.92 6.32 -8.76
N GLY A 877 -22.44 5.12 -8.44
CA GLY A 877 -22.77 4.11 -9.44
C GLY A 877 -23.80 4.54 -10.49
N ARG A 878 -24.71 5.49 -10.18
CA ARG A 878 -25.61 6.06 -11.20
C ARG A 878 -24.83 6.92 -12.20
N GLN A 879 -23.93 7.78 -11.72
CA GLN A 879 -23.08 8.58 -12.61
C GLN A 879 -22.22 7.72 -13.53
N VAL A 880 -21.72 6.57 -13.06
CA VAL A 880 -21.02 5.59 -13.92
C VAL A 880 -21.87 5.21 -15.15
N ARG A 881 -23.16 4.94 -14.95
CA ARG A 881 -24.08 4.58 -16.05
C ARG A 881 -24.31 5.73 -17.01
N GLU A 882 -24.46 6.95 -16.49
CA GLU A 882 -24.65 8.14 -17.32
C GLU A 882 -23.42 8.45 -18.18
N ILE A 883 -22.22 8.39 -17.59
CA ILE A 883 -20.96 8.60 -18.32
C ILE A 883 -20.79 7.50 -19.38
N ARG A 884 -21.04 6.22 -19.05
CA ARG A 884 -20.98 5.12 -20.02
C ARG A 884 -21.92 5.37 -21.21
N THR A 885 -23.16 5.78 -20.93
CA THR A 885 -24.16 6.07 -21.96
C THR A 885 -23.72 7.25 -22.84
N ALA A 886 -23.25 8.34 -22.24
CA ALA A 886 -22.76 9.51 -22.96
C ALA A 886 -21.53 9.17 -23.84
N CYS A 887 -20.59 8.40 -23.32
CA CYS A 887 -19.41 7.93 -24.07
C CYS A 887 -19.81 7.01 -25.24
N ALA A 888 -20.72 6.05 -25.00
CA ALA A 888 -21.20 5.14 -26.06
C ALA A 888 -21.90 5.89 -27.19
N ASN A 889 -22.70 6.91 -26.88
CA ASN A 889 -23.36 7.77 -27.88
C ASN A 889 -22.36 8.54 -28.77
N ARG A 890 -21.11 8.71 -28.31
CA ARG A 890 -20.01 9.33 -29.06
C ARG A 890 -19.01 8.30 -29.62
N GLY A 891 -19.41 7.02 -29.70
CA GLY A 891 -18.57 5.96 -30.28
C GLY A 891 -17.35 5.57 -29.45
N ILE A 892 -17.30 5.94 -28.17
CA ILE A 892 -16.24 5.51 -27.24
C ILE A 892 -16.59 4.12 -26.72
N SER A 893 -15.65 3.17 -26.82
CA SER A 893 -15.90 1.79 -26.41
C SER A 893 -15.87 1.65 -24.89
N VAL A 894 -16.96 1.16 -24.28
CA VAL A 894 -17.10 1.04 -22.81
C VAL A 894 -17.41 -0.38 -22.29
N ASP A 895 -17.97 -1.27 -23.13
CA ASP A 895 -18.48 -2.58 -22.71
C ASP A 895 -17.58 -3.78 -23.10
N LEU A 896 -16.48 -3.52 -23.80
CA LEU A 896 -15.51 -4.56 -24.18
C LEU A 896 -14.47 -4.78 -23.08
N ARG A 897 -13.79 -5.94 -23.09
CA ARG A 897 -12.64 -6.24 -22.21
C ARG A 897 -11.53 -5.19 -22.32
N ASP A 898 -11.39 -4.58 -23.50
CA ASP A 898 -10.46 -3.48 -23.82
C ASP A 898 -11.14 -2.09 -23.80
N GLY A 899 -12.37 -1.99 -23.29
CA GLY A 899 -13.11 -0.73 -23.21
C GLY A 899 -12.57 0.22 -22.15
N MET A 900 -12.96 1.50 -22.26
CA MET A 900 -12.57 2.54 -21.32
C MET A 900 -13.04 2.19 -19.91
N THR A 901 -12.13 2.33 -18.95
CA THR A 901 -12.47 2.03 -17.56
C THR A 901 -13.26 3.18 -16.95
N ILE A 902 -14.58 3.00 -16.88
CA ILE A 902 -15.53 3.93 -16.26
C ILE A 902 -16.16 3.23 -15.05
N GLY A 903 -15.93 3.74 -13.85
CA GLY A 903 -16.38 3.07 -12.64
C GLY A 903 -16.27 3.90 -11.38
N THR A 904 -16.56 3.26 -10.25
CA THR A 904 -16.32 3.88 -8.94
C THR A 904 -14.84 3.75 -8.58
N VAL A 905 -14.43 4.35 -7.45
CA VAL A 905 -13.03 4.32 -7.01
C VAL A 905 -12.48 2.88 -6.89
N HIS A 906 -13.34 1.91 -6.57
CA HIS A 906 -13.01 0.48 -6.52
C HIS A 906 -12.65 -0.11 -7.90
N SER A 907 -13.19 0.43 -8.99
CA SER A 907 -13.00 -0.09 -10.35
C SER A 907 -11.60 0.19 -10.92
N LEU A 908 -10.90 1.23 -10.43
CA LEU A 908 -9.50 1.50 -10.77
C LEU A 908 -8.52 1.00 -9.70
N GLN A 909 -8.98 0.19 -8.75
CA GLN A 909 -8.12 -0.33 -7.70
C GLN A 909 -7.10 -1.32 -8.28
N GLY A 910 -5.82 -0.96 -8.20
CA GLY A 910 -4.72 -1.72 -8.81
C GLY A 910 -4.52 -1.45 -10.31
N ALA A 911 -5.30 -0.55 -10.91
CA ALA A 911 -5.11 -0.06 -12.27
C ALA A 911 -4.58 1.38 -12.26
N GLU A 912 -3.89 1.77 -13.33
CA GLU A 912 -3.31 3.10 -13.53
C GLU A 912 -3.54 3.54 -14.98
N ARG A 913 -3.68 4.84 -15.19
CA ARG A 913 -3.92 5.43 -16.52
C ARG A 913 -3.07 6.68 -16.69
N PRO A 914 -2.54 6.95 -17.89
CA PRO A 914 -1.92 8.24 -18.20
C PRO A 914 -2.79 9.42 -17.76
N VAL A 915 -4.07 9.41 -18.13
CA VAL A 915 -5.04 10.45 -17.77
C VAL A 915 -6.16 9.85 -16.93
N VAL A 916 -6.51 10.47 -15.81
CA VAL A 916 -7.69 10.13 -15.03
C VAL A 916 -8.62 11.33 -14.97
N ILE A 917 -9.89 11.09 -15.27
CA ILE A 917 -10.96 12.07 -15.15
C ILE A 917 -11.77 11.74 -13.89
N PHE A 918 -11.96 12.71 -13.01
CA PHE A 918 -12.81 12.61 -11.83
C PHE A 918 -14.06 13.47 -11.97
N SER A 919 -15.24 12.84 -11.81
CA SER A 919 -16.55 13.49 -11.75
C SER A 919 -17.08 13.44 -10.31
N PRO A 920 -17.02 14.54 -9.54
CA PRO A 920 -17.47 14.58 -8.14
C PRO A 920 -19.00 14.58 -8.02
N VAL A 921 -19.74 14.92 -9.08
CA VAL A 921 -21.21 14.93 -9.18
C VAL A 921 -21.91 16.01 -8.35
N TYR A 922 -21.33 16.45 -7.25
CA TYR A 922 -21.94 17.46 -6.39
C TYR A 922 -22.07 18.82 -7.10
N SER A 923 -23.14 19.53 -6.74
CA SER A 923 -23.48 20.87 -7.24
C SER A 923 -24.12 21.67 -6.10
N LYS A 924 -24.34 22.97 -6.32
CA LYS A 924 -25.05 23.88 -5.38
C LYS A 924 -26.40 23.32 -4.89
N HIS A 925 -27.02 22.46 -5.70
CA HIS A 925 -28.30 21.79 -5.43
C HIS A 925 -28.21 20.59 -4.48
N ALA A 926 -27.02 19.97 -4.36
CA ALA A 926 -26.80 18.79 -3.53
C ALA A 926 -25.32 18.65 -3.18
N ASP A 927 -24.90 19.33 -2.11
CA ASP A 927 -23.55 19.25 -1.55
C ASP A 927 -23.49 18.19 -0.43
N GLY A 928 -22.97 17.00 -0.74
CA GLY A 928 -22.90 15.87 0.21
C GLY A 928 -21.49 15.58 0.72
N ASN A 929 -21.38 14.93 1.88
CA ASN A 929 -20.08 14.66 2.53
C ASN A 929 -19.42 13.33 2.14
N PHE A 930 -20.00 12.53 1.23
CA PHE A 930 -19.50 11.17 0.95
C PHE A 930 -18.03 11.10 0.51
N ILE A 931 -17.56 12.07 -0.31
CA ILE A 931 -16.16 12.11 -0.76
C ILE A 931 -15.20 12.65 0.31
N ASP A 932 -15.74 13.34 1.31
CA ASP A 932 -15.00 13.91 2.44
C ASP A 932 -15.00 12.97 3.66
N ALA A 933 -15.81 11.90 3.64
CA ALA A 933 -15.96 10.95 4.75
C ALA A 933 -14.67 10.17 5.05
N SER A 934 -13.83 9.92 4.05
CA SER A 934 -12.50 9.35 4.23
C SER A 934 -11.50 9.89 3.21
N ALA A 935 -10.26 10.11 3.66
CA ALA A 935 -9.18 10.56 2.79
C ALA A 935 -8.86 9.54 1.67
N SER A 936 -9.10 8.25 1.93
CA SER A 936 -8.78 7.15 1.02
C SER A 936 -9.43 7.29 -0.36
N MET A 937 -10.64 7.85 -0.43
CA MET A 937 -11.40 7.95 -1.69
C MET A 937 -10.72 8.89 -2.69
N LEU A 938 -10.40 10.12 -2.27
CA LEU A 938 -9.71 11.09 -3.12
C LEU A 938 -8.23 10.76 -3.28
N ASN A 939 -7.56 10.24 -2.24
CA ASN A 939 -6.18 9.76 -2.36
C ASN A 939 -6.04 8.72 -3.48
N VAL A 940 -6.92 7.73 -3.50
CA VAL A 940 -6.91 6.67 -4.53
C VAL A 940 -7.26 7.23 -5.89
N THR A 941 -8.28 8.09 -5.97
CA THR A 941 -8.71 8.71 -7.24
C THR A 941 -7.58 9.49 -7.90
N VAL A 942 -6.93 10.39 -7.16
CA VAL A 942 -5.87 11.27 -7.69
C VAL A 942 -4.61 10.47 -8.04
N SER A 943 -4.18 9.55 -7.17
CA SER A 943 -2.96 8.74 -7.39
C SER A 943 -3.07 7.64 -8.47
N ARG A 944 -4.23 7.50 -9.14
CA ARG A 944 -4.37 6.61 -10.31
C ARG A 944 -3.88 7.25 -11.61
N ALA A 945 -3.82 8.59 -11.67
CA ALA A 945 -3.24 9.30 -12.80
C ALA A 945 -1.72 9.14 -12.80
N LYS A 946 -1.13 8.92 -13.98
CA LYS A 946 0.32 9.05 -14.15
C LYS A 946 0.68 10.48 -14.51
N ASP A 947 -0.02 11.04 -15.49
CA ASP A 947 0.39 12.28 -16.17
C ASP A 947 -0.57 13.43 -15.87
N SER A 948 -1.88 13.18 -15.89
CA SER A 948 -2.89 14.21 -15.62
C SER A 948 -4.08 13.65 -14.85
N CYS A 949 -4.46 14.31 -13.76
CA CYS A 949 -5.73 14.09 -13.06
C CYS A 949 -6.62 15.32 -13.26
N LEU A 950 -7.74 15.13 -13.98
CA LEU A 950 -8.64 16.20 -14.41
C LEU A 950 -9.97 16.10 -13.66
N VAL A 951 -10.39 17.17 -12.98
CA VAL A 951 -11.66 17.22 -12.24
C VAL A 951 -12.71 17.97 -13.06
N PHE A 952 -13.78 17.29 -13.43
CA PHE A 952 -14.93 17.87 -14.14
C PHE A 952 -16.10 17.99 -13.18
N GLY A 953 -16.42 19.20 -12.73
CA GLY A 953 -17.52 19.40 -11.79
C GLY A 953 -17.70 20.86 -11.38
N ASP A 954 -18.57 21.08 -10.40
CA ASP A 954 -18.86 22.43 -9.90
C ASP A 954 -17.72 22.92 -8.99
N MET A 955 -16.81 23.72 -9.55
CA MET A 955 -15.69 24.31 -8.80
C MET A 955 -16.11 25.24 -7.67
N ASP A 956 -17.31 25.84 -7.73
CA ASP A 956 -17.80 26.68 -6.63
C ASP A 956 -18.06 25.82 -5.39
N VAL A 957 -18.63 24.62 -5.57
CA VAL A 957 -18.85 23.63 -4.49
C VAL A 957 -17.53 23.09 -3.93
N LEU A 958 -16.51 22.97 -4.78
CA LEU A 958 -15.17 22.60 -4.33
C LEU A 958 -14.53 23.71 -3.50
N ALA A 959 -14.71 24.97 -3.90
CA ALA A 959 -14.17 26.14 -3.24
C ALA A 959 -14.81 26.41 -1.87
N THR A 960 -16.08 26.07 -1.68
CA THR A 960 -16.81 26.25 -0.40
C THR A 960 -16.75 25.03 0.52
N ALA A 961 -15.99 24.00 0.17
CA ALA A 961 -15.82 22.82 1.00
C ALA A 961 -15.23 23.18 2.37
N SER A 962 -15.62 22.45 3.42
CA SER A 962 -15.15 22.71 4.79
C SER A 962 -13.61 22.70 4.87
N PRO A 963 -12.97 23.72 5.46
CA PRO A 963 -11.51 23.79 5.54
C PRO A 963 -10.89 22.52 6.13
N GLY A 964 -9.86 21.99 5.46
CA GLY A 964 -9.17 20.77 5.86
C GLY A 964 -9.88 19.46 5.46
N SER A 965 -11.07 19.53 4.83
CA SER A 965 -11.66 18.33 4.22
C SER A 965 -10.84 17.86 3.02
N PRO A 966 -10.89 16.56 2.67
CA PRO A 966 -10.20 16.03 1.49
C PRO A 966 -10.48 16.83 0.21
N ARG A 967 -11.74 17.25 -0.01
CA ARG A 967 -12.16 18.08 -1.14
C ARG A 967 -11.62 19.50 -1.07
N SER A 968 -11.66 20.15 0.10
CA SER A 968 -11.12 21.50 0.28
C SER A 968 -9.63 21.55 -0.06
N MET A 969 -8.87 20.57 0.43
CA MET A 969 -7.45 20.43 0.11
C MET A 969 -7.23 20.16 -1.39
N LEU A 970 -8.08 19.36 -2.04
CA LEU A 970 -7.97 19.15 -3.49
C LEU A 970 -8.20 20.46 -4.25
N GLY A 971 -9.18 21.27 -3.80
CA GLY A 971 -9.42 22.62 -4.30
C GLY A 971 -8.19 23.51 -4.18
N ASP A 972 -7.49 23.51 -3.03
CA ASP A 972 -6.28 24.31 -2.85
C ASP A 972 -5.17 23.95 -3.85
N PHE A 973 -5.01 22.66 -4.19
CA PHE A 973 -4.06 22.22 -5.21
C PHE A 973 -4.53 22.60 -6.62
N LEU A 974 -5.80 22.39 -6.94
CA LEU A 974 -6.36 22.73 -8.26
C LEU A 974 -6.30 24.23 -8.54
N PHE A 975 -6.60 25.07 -7.55
CA PHE A 975 -6.67 26.53 -7.69
C PHE A 975 -5.33 27.23 -7.43
N SER A 976 -4.26 26.48 -7.20
CA SER A 976 -2.91 27.03 -6.97
C SER A 976 -2.32 27.76 -8.18
N SER A 977 -2.78 27.42 -9.39
CA SER A 977 -2.39 28.05 -10.65
C SER A 977 -3.59 28.20 -11.58
N THR A 978 -3.66 29.30 -12.33
CA THR A 978 -4.65 29.50 -13.39
C THR A 978 -4.44 28.55 -14.57
N GLU A 979 -3.23 28.03 -14.77
CA GLU A 979 -2.91 27.07 -15.84
C GLU A 979 -3.54 25.69 -15.62
N ASN A 980 -4.04 25.42 -14.42
CA ASN A 980 -4.77 24.18 -14.12
C ASN A 980 -6.20 24.22 -14.69
N ALA A 981 -6.73 25.40 -15.04
CA ALA A 981 -8.06 25.53 -15.62
C ALA A 981 -8.07 25.05 -17.07
N LEU A 982 -8.94 24.10 -17.37
CA LEU A 982 -9.20 23.65 -18.74
C LEU A 982 -10.24 24.56 -19.39
N GLU A 983 -10.07 24.77 -20.70
CA GLU A 983 -11.02 25.50 -21.53
C GLU A 983 -11.72 24.53 -22.46
N PHE A 984 -13.04 24.43 -22.32
CA PHE A 984 -13.87 23.58 -23.16
C PHE A 984 -15.32 24.08 -23.16
N GLU A 985 -15.93 24.09 -24.34
CA GLU A 985 -17.34 24.49 -24.48
C GLU A 985 -18.27 23.43 -23.89
N THR A 986 -19.11 23.84 -22.95
CA THR A 986 -20.11 22.96 -22.33
C THR A 986 -21.36 22.86 -23.19
N GLU A 987 -22.04 21.72 -23.13
CA GLU A 987 -23.35 21.54 -23.76
C GLU A 987 -24.44 22.32 -23.00
N PRO A 988 -25.56 22.70 -23.65
CA PRO A 988 -26.64 23.41 -22.96
C PRO A 988 -27.31 22.52 -21.90
N ARG A 989 -27.76 23.15 -20.81
CA ARG A 989 -28.52 22.52 -19.75
C ARG A 989 -29.93 22.21 -20.22
N SER A 990 -30.17 20.94 -20.52
CA SER A 990 -31.50 20.46 -20.92
C SER A 990 -32.56 20.61 -19.83
N ASP A 991 -32.17 20.70 -18.55
CA ASP A 991 -33.10 20.91 -17.44
C ASP A 991 -33.58 22.37 -17.28
N LEU A 992 -32.94 23.31 -17.98
CA LEU A 992 -33.34 24.73 -18.01
C LEU A 992 -34.10 25.10 -19.29
N GLN A 993 -34.22 24.18 -20.24
CA GLN A 993 -35.01 24.37 -21.46
C GLN A 993 -36.48 24.08 -21.15
N ASP A 994 -37.36 24.99 -21.57
CA ASP A 994 -38.79 24.77 -21.59
C ASP A 994 -39.23 24.30 -22.99
N ASP A 995 -40.32 23.55 -23.08
CA ASP A 995 -40.88 23.03 -24.34
C ASP A 995 -41.36 24.16 -25.29
N SER A 996 -41.47 25.39 -24.79
CA SER A 996 -42.05 26.54 -25.49
C SER A 996 -41.04 27.60 -25.98
N GLY A 997 -39.77 27.53 -25.59
CA GLY A 997 -38.78 28.60 -25.82
C GLY A 997 -37.62 28.22 -26.76
N GLU A 998 -37.26 29.12 -27.68
CA GLU A 998 -36.04 28.97 -28.48
C GLU A 998 -34.79 29.22 -27.62
N LEU A 999 -33.89 28.24 -27.57
CA LEU A 999 -32.58 28.37 -26.94
C LEU A 999 -31.69 29.29 -27.78
N GLN A 1000 -31.31 30.44 -27.24
CA GLN A 1000 -30.35 31.35 -27.90
C GLN A 1000 -28.93 30.99 -27.47
N MET A 1001 -28.04 30.76 -28.44
CA MET A 1001 -26.60 30.58 -28.25
C MET A 1001 -25.90 31.88 -28.64
N LEU A 1002 -25.08 32.43 -27.75
CA LEU A 1002 -24.22 33.59 -27.98
C LEU A 1002 -22.81 33.09 -28.28
N ARG A 1003 -22.19 33.63 -29.33
CA ARG A 1003 -20.82 33.32 -29.77
C ARG A 1003 -19.98 34.60 -29.86
N ASP A 1004 -18.78 34.53 -29.29
CA ASP A 1004 -17.77 35.59 -29.35
C ASP A 1004 -18.17 36.89 -28.65
N ALA A 1005 -17.21 37.81 -28.48
CA ALA A 1005 -17.42 39.02 -27.70
C ALA A 1005 -18.57 39.91 -28.23
N ALA A 1006 -18.75 40.01 -29.55
CA ALA A 1006 -19.73 40.90 -30.15
C ALA A 1006 -21.18 40.52 -29.80
N GLU A 1007 -21.54 39.23 -29.85
CA GLU A 1007 -22.90 38.78 -29.52
C GLU A 1007 -23.18 38.91 -28.01
N HIS A 1008 -22.19 38.64 -27.17
CA HIS A 1008 -22.29 38.80 -25.72
C HIS A 1008 -22.44 40.27 -25.31
N ASP A 1009 -21.65 41.16 -25.93
CA ASP A 1009 -21.70 42.60 -25.66
C ASP A 1009 -23.07 43.17 -26.07
N ALA A 1010 -23.57 42.81 -27.25
CA ALA A 1010 -24.90 43.20 -27.71
C ALA A 1010 -26.00 42.68 -26.77
N PHE A 1011 -25.94 41.41 -26.39
CA PHE A 1011 -26.91 40.80 -25.48
C PHE A 1011 -26.97 41.50 -24.12
N LEU A 1012 -25.82 41.74 -23.48
CA LEU A 1012 -25.80 42.37 -22.15
C LEU A 1012 -26.28 43.83 -22.21
N ILE A 1013 -25.91 44.58 -23.25
CA ILE A 1013 -26.40 45.95 -23.46
C ILE A 1013 -27.93 45.96 -23.67
N ASP A 1014 -28.44 45.06 -24.50
CA ASP A 1014 -29.88 44.96 -24.77
C ASP A 1014 -30.66 44.54 -23.52
N ALA A 1015 -30.14 43.58 -22.75
CA ALA A 1015 -30.72 43.17 -21.47
C ALA A 1015 -30.79 44.36 -20.50
N LEU A 1016 -29.70 45.11 -20.34
CA LEU A 1016 -29.62 46.31 -19.50
C LEU A 1016 -30.43 47.50 -20.03
N ALA A 1017 -30.83 47.50 -21.30
CA ALA A 1017 -31.73 48.52 -21.86
C ALA A 1017 -33.22 48.18 -21.61
N GLY A 1018 -33.53 46.92 -21.27
CA GLY A 1018 -34.88 46.44 -21.00
C GLY A 1018 -35.52 46.94 -19.69
N ASN A 1019 -36.68 46.36 -19.35
CA ASN A 1019 -37.50 46.75 -18.18
C ASN A 1019 -37.23 45.91 -16.91
N GLY A 1020 -36.15 45.13 -16.87
CA GLY A 1020 -35.82 44.30 -15.71
C GLY A 1020 -35.60 45.15 -14.44
N HIS A 1021 -35.96 44.59 -13.29
CA HIS A 1021 -35.89 45.26 -11.98
C HIS A 1021 -34.60 44.90 -11.22
N GLN A 1022 -34.09 43.68 -11.41
CA GLN A 1022 -32.85 43.20 -10.82
C GLN A 1022 -31.95 42.57 -11.88
N TYR A 1023 -30.70 43.00 -11.93
CA TYR A 1023 -29.67 42.46 -12.82
C TYR A 1023 -28.54 41.93 -11.97
N SER A 1024 -28.21 40.65 -12.12
CA SER A 1024 -27.13 40.00 -11.38
C SER A 1024 -26.10 39.46 -12.36
N ILE A 1025 -24.87 39.97 -12.30
CA ILE A 1025 -23.79 39.66 -13.24
C ILE A 1025 -22.63 39.02 -12.49
N VAL A 1026 -22.31 37.79 -12.83
CA VAL A 1026 -21.21 37.02 -12.26
C VAL A 1026 -20.09 36.99 -13.29
N SER A 1027 -18.99 37.69 -13.00
CA SER A 1027 -17.81 37.78 -13.87
C SER A 1027 -16.57 37.68 -12.98
N PRO A 1028 -15.85 36.54 -12.97
CA PRO A 1028 -14.69 36.34 -12.10
C PRO A 1028 -13.61 37.40 -12.28
N TRP A 1029 -13.31 37.76 -13.53
CA TRP A 1029 -12.43 38.87 -13.88
C TRP A 1029 -13.24 40.11 -14.26
N ILE A 1030 -12.76 41.29 -13.85
CA ILE A 1030 -13.36 42.59 -14.15
C ILE A 1030 -12.28 43.61 -14.50
N ILE A 1031 -12.49 44.34 -15.60
CA ILE A 1031 -11.57 45.40 -16.03
C ILE A 1031 -12.35 46.68 -16.29
N ALA A 1032 -12.12 47.71 -15.47
CA ALA A 1032 -12.87 48.97 -15.55
C ALA A 1032 -12.84 49.62 -16.94
N ARG A 1033 -11.64 49.73 -17.53
CA ARG A 1033 -11.43 50.30 -18.87
C ARG A 1033 -12.17 49.51 -19.96
N THR A 1034 -12.23 48.20 -19.80
CA THR A 1034 -12.90 47.30 -20.72
C THR A 1034 -14.41 47.53 -20.69
N MET A 1035 -15.00 47.63 -19.49
CA MET A 1035 -16.41 47.98 -19.32
C MET A 1035 -16.75 49.37 -19.86
N GLU A 1036 -15.84 50.34 -19.73
CA GLU A 1036 -16.00 51.69 -20.25
C GLU A 1036 -16.02 51.69 -21.79
N ASN A 1037 -15.01 51.08 -22.43
CA ASN A 1037 -14.86 51.07 -23.89
C ASN A 1037 -16.05 50.40 -24.60
N VAL A 1038 -16.62 49.36 -24.00
CA VAL A 1038 -17.76 48.61 -24.55
C VAL A 1038 -19.07 49.34 -24.31
N GLY A 1039 -19.11 50.25 -23.33
CA GLY A 1039 -20.30 51.02 -22.96
C GLY A 1039 -21.13 50.39 -21.83
N PHE A 1040 -20.64 49.34 -21.15
CA PHE A 1040 -21.35 48.73 -20.03
C PHE A 1040 -21.54 49.69 -18.86
N LEU A 1041 -20.55 50.53 -18.53
CA LEU A 1041 -20.72 51.55 -17.47
C LEU A 1041 -21.87 52.52 -17.79
N THR A 1042 -22.02 52.89 -19.06
CA THR A 1042 -23.14 53.75 -19.51
C THR A 1042 -24.47 53.00 -19.46
N ALA A 1043 -24.50 51.72 -19.84
CA ALA A 1043 -25.69 50.88 -19.76
C ALA A 1043 -26.15 50.69 -18.30
N PHE A 1044 -25.23 50.42 -17.37
CA PHE A 1044 -25.50 50.34 -15.94
C PHE A 1044 -26.10 51.64 -15.41
N ALA A 1045 -25.50 52.79 -15.72
CA ALA A 1045 -26.01 54.10 -15.27
C ALA A 1045 -27.45 54.34 -15.73
N LYS A 1046 -27.77 53.96 -16.97
CA LYS A 1046 -29.14 54.04 -17.49
C LYS A 1046 -30.10 53.09 -16.79
N ALA A 1047 -29.68 51.86 -16.46
CA ALA A 1047 -30.52 50.90 -15.75
C ALA A 1047 -30.82 51.36 -14.32
N ILE A 1048 -29.80 51.78 -13.57
CA ILE A 1048 -29.94 52.37 -12.22
C ILE A 1048 -30.84 53.62 -12.26
N GLY A 1049 -30.68 54.48 -13.28
CA GLY A 1049 -31.54 55.66 -13.47
C GLY A 1049 -33.02 55.35 -13.71
N ARG A 1050 -33.36 54.12 -14.13
CA ARG A 1050 -34.75 53.62 -14.25
C ARG A 1050 -35.26 52.98 -12.94
N GLY A 1051 -34.45 52.93 -11.89
CA GLY A 1051 -34.80 52.32 -10.60
C GLY A 1051 -34.46 50.83 -10.49
N ALA A 1052 -33.68 50.26 -11.42
CA ALA A 1052 -33.24 48.87 -11.31
C ALA A 1052 -32.12 48.70 -10.28
N LYS A 1053 -32.00 47.49 -9.72
CA LYS A 1053 -30.86 47.05 -8.91
C LYS A 1053 -29.87 46.30 -9.81
N VAL A 1054 -28.58 46.64 -9.72
CA VAL A 1054 -27.52 45.93 -10.45
C VAL A 1054 -26.46 45.45 -9.45
N ASP A 1055 -26.29 44.13 -9.38
CA ASP A 1055 -25.31 43.44 -8.55
C ASP A 1055 -24.25 42.77 -9.46
N VAL A 1056 -22.98 43.02 -9.17
CA VAL A 1056 -21.84 42.40 -9.86
C VAL A 1056 -21.07 41.55 -8.86
N PHE A 1057 -20.78 40.29 -9.21
CA PHE A 1057 -20.00 39.35 -8.39
C PHE A 1057 -18.68 39.04 -9.07
N SER A 1058 -17.56 39.24 -8.37
CA SER A 1058 -16.22 39.10 -8.95
C SER A 1058 -15.19 38.61 -7.94
N ASP A 1059 -14.12 37.98 -8.43
CA ASP A 1059 -13.10 37.36 -7.58
C ASP A 1059 -12.00 38.37 -7.18
N PRO A 1060 -11.82 38.68 -5.89
CA PRO A 1060 -10.77 39.61 -5.45
C PRO A 1060 -9.35 39.11 -5.74
N LEU A 1061 -9.10 37.79 -5.75
CA LEU A 1061 -7.77 37.23 -5.97
C LEU A 1061 -7.37 37.32 -7.45
N LEU A 1062 -8.29 37.01 -8.37
CA LEU A 1062 -8.04 37.09 -9.82
C LEU A 1062 -7.80 38.52 -10.32
N ASN A 1063 -8.34 39.52 -9.60
CA ASN A 1063 -8.24 40.94 -9.94
C ASN A 1063 -7.25 41.70 -9.05
N SER A 1064 -6.33 40.98 -8.39
CA SER A 1064 -5.34 41.53 -7.45
C SER A 1064 -4.12 42.17 -8.13
N HIS A 1065 -3.92 41.93 -9.44
CA HIS A 1065 -2.82 42.53 -10.19
C HIS A 1065 -2.87 44.07 -10.16
N THR A 1066 -1.75 44.69 -9.77
CA THR A 1066 -1.59 46.13 -9.71
C THR A 1066 -1.29 46.72 -11.09
N THR A 1067 -1.96 47.81 -11.41
CA THR A 1067 -1.65 48.65 -12.57
C THR A 1067 -0.36 49.44 -12.32
N ASN A 1068 0.19 50.07 -13.37
CA ASN A 1068 1.38 50.92 -13.29
C ASN A 1068 1.23 52.09 -12.29
N GLU A 1069 0.00 52.43 -11.90
CA GLU A 1069 -0.35 53.49 -10.93
C GLU A 1069 -0.55 52.95 -9.50
N GLY A 1070 -0.25 51.67 -9.25
CA GLY A 1070 -0.29 51.06 -7.91
C GLY A 1070 -1.67 50.63 -7.42
N GLN A 1071 -2.73 50.81 -8.20
CA GLN A 1071 -4.09 50.36 -7.89
C GLN A 1071 -4.39 48.99 -8.51
N THR A 1072 -5.09 48.12 -7.78
CA THR A 1072 -5.53 46.80 -8.30
C THR A 1072 -6.70 46.98 -9.26
N GLN A 1073 -6.87 46.04 -10.21
CA GLN A 1073 -8.04 46.05 -11.11
C GLN A 1073 -9.35 46.02 -10.33
N MET A 1074 -9.40 45.25 -9.23
CA MET A 1074 -10.55 45.21 -8.33
C MET A 1074 -10.88 46.60 -7.78
N SER A 1075 -9.89 47.34 -7.27
CA SER A 1075 -10.12 48.67 -6.69
C SER A 1075 -10.64 49.71 -7.71
N LEU A 1076 -10.10 49.67 -8.93
CA LEU A 1076 -10.54 50.54 -10.04
C LEU A 1076 -11.97 50.23 -10.48
N ALA A 1077 -12.30 48.95 -10.61
CA ALA A 1077 -13.65 48.52 -10.98
C ALA A 1077 -14.65 48.85 -9.87
N LYS A 1078 -14.28 48.63 -8.59
CA LYS A 1078 -15.09 48.99 -7.43
C LYS A 1078 -15.42 50.47 -7.39
N TYR A 1079 -14.43 51.33 -7.62
CA TYR A 1079 -14.66 52.78 -7.69
C TYR A 1079 -15.59 53.17 -8.84
N SER A 1080 -15.35 52.62 -10.04
CA SER A 1080 -16.13 52.92 -11.25
C SER A 1080 -17.60 52.47 -11.12
N LEU A 1081 -17.83 51.28 -10.57
CA LEU A 1081 -19.17 50.71 -10.36
C LEU A 1081 -19.92 51.42 -9.23
N ALA A 1082 -19.26 51.70 -8.10
CA ALA A 1082 -19.87 52.37 -6.95
C ALA A 1082 -20.34 53.79 -7.29
N ASN A 1083 -19.58 54.54 -8.10
CA ASN A 1083 -19.97 55.89 -8.55
C ASN A 1083 -21.28 55.92 -9.35
N ILE A 1084 -21.69 54.79 -9.90
CA ILE A 1084 -22.88 54.64 -10.76
C ILE A 1084 -24.04 53.96 -10.00
N GLY A 1085 -23.81 53.53 -8.75
CA GLY A 1085 -24.80 52.84 -7.92
C GLY A 1085 -24.90 51.33 -8.17
N VAL A 1086 -23.91 50.73 -8.83
CA VAL A 1086 -23.80 49.26 -8.99
C VAL A 1086 -23.13 48.68 -7.74
N GLN A 1087 -23.72 47.63 -7.16
CA GLN A 1087 -23.14 46.93 -6.02
C GLN A 1087 -22.14 45.88 -6.50
N LEU A 1088 -20.90 45.93 -5.99
CA LEU A 1088 -19.86 44.94 -6.28
C LEU A 1088 -19.66 44.03 -5.06
N HIS A 1089 -19.90 42.74 -5.25
CA HIS A 1089 -19.70 41.66 -4.28
C HIS A 1089 -18.37 40.96 -4.56
N GLU A 1090 -17.49 40.92 -3.56
CA GLU A 1090 -16.18 40.28 -3.66
C GLU A 1090 -16.28 38.82 -3.21
N VAL A 1091 -16.27 37.88 -4.17
CA VAL A 1091 -16.47 36.46 -3.91
C VAL A 1091 -15.19 35.68 -4.30
N PRO A 1092 -14.37 35.23 -3.35
CA PRO A 1092 -13.14 34.48 -3.64
C PRO A 1092 -13.42 33.13 -4.33
N ARG A 1093 -12.49 32.72 -5.21
CA ARG A 1093 -12.53 31.44 -5.96
C ARG A 1093 -13.79 31.30 -6.82
N LEU A 1094 -14.19 32.38 -7.49
CA LEU A 1094 -15.40 32.42 -8.31
C LEU A 1094 -15.10 31.87 -9.71
N HIS A 1095 -15.85 30.86 -10.16
CA HIS A 1095 -15.65 30.27 -11.49
C HIS A 1095 -16.85 30.44 -12.44
N SER A 1096 -18.05 30.60 -11.88
CA SER A 1096 -19.30 30.84 -12.61
C SER A 1096 -19.26 32.12 -13.46
N LYS A 1097 -19.91 32.09 -14.62
CA LYS A 1097 -20.03 33.24 -15.55
C LYS A 1097 -21.47 33.36 -16.02
N ILE A 1098 -22.19 34.27 -15.39
CA ILE A 1098 -23.66 34.28 -15.40
C ILE A 1098 -24.18 35.69 -15.57
N VAL A 1099 -25.24 35.87 -16.35
CA VAL A 1099 -26.08 37.07 -16.33
C VAL A 1099 -27.50 36.62 -16.05
N ALA A 1100 -28.11 37.15 -14.99
CA ALA A 1100 -29.52 36.94 -14.68
C ALA A 1100 -30.27 38.27 -14.68
N VAL A 1101 -31.49 38.25 -15.20
CA VAL A 1101 -32.42 39.39 -15.13
C VAL A 1101 -33.71 38.91 -14.49
N ASP A 1102 -34.06 39.53 -13.38
CA ASP A 1102 -35.17 39.14 -12.50
C ASP A 1102 -35.13 37.63 -12.18
N ASP A 1103 -36.26 36.95 -12.33
CA ASP A 1103 -36.47 35.53 -12.04
C ASP A 1103 -36.70 34.67 -13.30
N ASN A 1104 -36.56 35.25 -14.50
CA ASN A 1104 -37.04 34.63 -15.73
C ASN A 1104 -36.09 34.68 -16.92
N LEU A 1105 -34.88 35.24 -16.76
CA LEU A 1105 -33.83 35.21 -17.77
C LEU A 1105 -32.50 34.87 -17.14
N LEU A 1106 -31.83 33.87 -17.71
CA LEU A 1106 -30.56 33.35 -17.21
C LEU A 1106 -29.65 33.02 -18.41
N ALA A 1107 -28.49 33.68 -18.48
CA ALA A 1107 -27.43 33.36 -19.42
C ALA A 1107 -26.27 32.72 -18.67
N ILE A 1108 -25.85 31.52 -19.10
CA ILE A 1108 -24.74 30.75 -18.49
C ILE A 1108 -23.80 30.32 -19.60
N GLY A 1109 -22.49 30.48 -19.38
CA GLY A 1109 -21.49 30.08 -20.37
C GLY A 1109 -20.06 30.19 -19.90
N SER A 1110 -19.14 30.26 -20.87
CA SER A 1110 -17.71 30.41 -20.62
C SER A 1110 -17.21 31.86 -20.71
N TYR A 1111 -18.06 32.81 -21.12
CA TYR A 1111 -17.66 34.19 -21.42
C TYR A 1111 -17.45 35.07 -20.17
N ASN A 1112 -16.30 35.73 -20.08
CA ASN A 1112 -16.01 36.68 -19.00
C ASN A 1112 -16.62 38.06 -19.30
N TRP A 1113 -17.91 38.20 -18.98
CA TRP A 1113 -18.77 39.34 -19.33
C TRP A 1113 -18.13 40.72 -19.20
N LEU A 1114 -17.37 41.00 -18.14
CA LEU A 1114 -16.88 42.34 -17.81
C LEU A 1114 -15.38 42.54 -18.03
N SER A 1115 -14.70 41.59 -18.65
CA SER A 1115 -13.23 41.64 -18.82
C SER A 1115 -12.69 41.02 -20.11
N ALA A 1116 -13.47 40.23 -20.86
CA ALA A 1116 -12.98 39.55 -22.06
C ALA A 1116 -12.35 40.51 -23.10
N ASP A 1117 -11.23 40.10 -23.71
CA ASP A 1117 -10.58 40.86 -24.76
C ASP A 1117 -11.35 40.75 -26.08
N ARG A 1118 -11.59 41.87 -26.76
CA ARG A 1118 -12.35 41.93 -28.03
C ARG A 1118 -11.45 41.70 -29.25
N TYR A 1119 -10.16 41.96 -29.12
CA TYR A 1119 -9.20 41.93 -30.22
C TYR A 1119 -7.84 41.44 -29.74
N GLY A 1120 -7.07 40.81 -30.63
CA GLY A 1120 -5.69 40.37 -30.36
C GLY A 1120 -5.59 38.94 -29.85
N LYS A 1121 -4.39 38.56 -29.38
CA LYS A 1121 -4.02 37.17 -29.04
C LYS A 1121 -4.78 36.56 -27.84
N TYR A 1122 -5.53 37.37 -27.11
CA TYR A 1122 -6.31 36.95 -25.94
C TYR A 1122 -7.82 36.97 -26.19
N ALA A 1123 -8.26 37.36 -27.40
CA ALA A 1123 -9.66 37.20 -27.81
C ALA A 1123 -9.93 35.70 -28.07
N ARG A 1124 -10.91 35.15 -27.36
CA ARG A 1124 -11.26 33.72 -27.39
C ARG A 1124 -12.63 33.51 -28.03
N HIS A 1125 -12.79 32.35 -28.66
CA HIS A 1125 -14.11 31.85 -29.05
C HIS A 1125 -14.76 31.24 -27.80
N GLU A 1126 -15.76 31.94 -27.26
CA GLU A 1126 -16.47 31.56 -26.04
C GLU A 1126 -17.98 31.53 -26.33
N THR A 1127 -18.68 30.64 -25.65
CA THR A 1127 -20.10 30.36 -25.86
C THR A 1127 -20.89 30.55 -24.57
N SER A 1128 -22.05 31.20 -24.66
CA SER A 1128 -23.06 31.23 -23.59
C SER A 1128 -24.45 30.87 -24.10
N PHE A 1129 -25.25 30.22 -23.27
CA PHE A 1129 -26.63 29.88 -23.58
C PHE A 1129 -27.59 30.74 -22.77
N VAL A 1130 -28.60 31.29 -23.42
CA VAL A 1130 -29.63 32.11 -22.79
C VAL A 1130 -30.93 31.32 -22.67
N TYR A 1131 -31.38 31.16 -21.43
CA TYR A 1131 -32.63 30.53 -21.04
C TYR A 1131 -33.63 31.61 -20.65
N ARG A 1132 -34.91 31.38 -20.98
CA ARG A 1132 -36.02 32.30 -20.68
C ARG A 1132 -37.23 31.54 -20.19
N GLY A 1133 -37.93 32.07 -19.19
CA GLY A 1133 -39.18 31.54 -18.66
C GLY A 1133 -39.24 31.54 -17.13
N GLN A 1134 -40.46 31.47 -16.59
CA GLN A 1134 -40.73 31.54 -15.14
C GLN A 1134 -40.23 30.30 -14.37
N HIS A 1135 -39.97 29.18 -15.05
CA HIS A 1135 -39.40 27.98 -14.44
C HIS A 1135 -37.96 28.18 -13.92
N LEU A 1136 -37.29 29.25 -14.35
CA LEU A 1136 -35.91 29.58 -13.96
C LEU A 1136 -35.79 30.15 -12.54
N GLU A 1137 -36.89 30.64 -11.94
CA GLU A 1137 -36.88 31.29 -10.63
C GLU A 1137 -36.13 30.45 -9.57
N SER A 1138 -36.43 29.15 -9.51
CA SER A 1138 -35.80 28.24 -8.54
C SER A 1138 -34.29 28.08 -8.74
N GLU A 1139 -33.81 28.11 -9.99
CA GLU A 1139 -32.40 27.99 -10.32
C GLU A 1139 -31.66 29.29 -10.00
N ILE A 1140 -32.20 30.43 -10.45
CA ILE A 1140 -31.65 31.77 -10.20
C ILE A 1140 -31.50 32.00 -8.69
N ASN A 1141 -32.55 31.71 -7.92
CA ASN A 1141 -32.53 31.83 -6.47
C ASN A 1141 -31.44 30.94 -5.84
N THR A 1142 -31.28 29.70 -6.29
CA THR A 1142 -30.26 28.78 -5.76
C THR A 1142 -28.84 29.30 -6.03
N ILE A 1143 -28.58 29.79 -7.24
CA ILE A 1143 -27.27 30.34 -7.64
C ILE A 1143 -26.90 31.53 -6.76
N PHE A 1144 -27.78 32.53 -6.64
CA PHE A 1144 -27.45 33.77 -5.93
C PHE A 1144 -27.52 33.62 -4.40
N GLN A 1145 -28.32 32.69 -3.85
CA GLN A 1145 -28.21 32.30 -2.44
C GLN A 1145 -26.84 31.66 -2.13
N SER A 1146 -26.36 30.78 -3.02
CA SER A 1146 -25.03 30.17 -2.89
C SER A 1146 -23.91 31.21 -2.95
N LEU A 1147 -24.00 32.19 -3.87
CA LEU A 1147 -23.02 33.28 -3.96
C LEU A 1147 -23.06 34.22 -2.75
N GLY A 1148 -24.24 34.63 -2.29
CA GLY A 1148 -24.38 35.49 -1.12
C GLY A 1148 -23.85 34.85 0.18
N GLY A 1149 -23.93 33.51 0.30
CA GLY A 1149 -23.32 32.78 1.41
C GLY A 1149 -21.78 32.81 1.44
N ARG A 1150 -21.13 33.20 0.33
CA ARG A 1150 -19.66 33.21 0.16
C ARG A 1150 -19.01 34.58 0.36
N GLU A 1151 -19.81 35.63 0.56
CA GLU A 1151 -19.34 37.01 0.69
C GLU A 1151 -18.72 37.33 2.07
N ASN A 1152 -18.88 36.43 3.05
CA ASN A 1152 -18.42 36.61 4.44
C ASN A 1152 -17.08 35.95 4.74
#